data_AF-A0A3D0ZDK8-F1
#
_entry.id   AF-A0A3D0ZDK8-F1
#
_cell.length_a   1.000
_cell.length_b   1.000
_cell.length_c   1.000
_cell.angle_alpha   90.00
_cell.angle_beta   90.00
_cell.angle_gamma   90.00
#
_symmetry.space_group_name_H-M   'P 1'
#
loop_
_entity.id
_entity.type
_entity.pdbx_description
1 polymer ?
#
loop_
_entity_poly.entity_id
_entity_poly.type
_entity_poly.pdbx_seq_one_letter_code
_entity_poly.pdbx_strand_id
1 'polypeptide(L)'
;VGIGLSRTIMLTSSGHTPFAPNYDGTSDWNKSNFFSKEVPFRYLIKFDSSINGKYGSFSWNIPYHSDPLLEKDFFNRSEAMDWVNMIQKGAALEAEESTESLMGAPAWSFSGSMKPTFPNMAPFISSISIGSVSSSISFKTVDTNPSDSNDPKYYSPSRYFYAPSSATLYSVSGSLAGTPLSLGGTQSAAQTPPASETEQEKQDPFNGIGTPRSPWEAEITGEEISVNTADTLVPPVLDQRFTLGTSGNTQLTFGYSFSPQATSELQFDSEKWKEYSDVNWGDVSSVRSTLSGNASTTLNLNHTSGFFSNSFVFSGNGQYRNYNFMNEESAGFDSEDERAAARKDMYNQTYFNTNYSLTSSMRPLYRSGIFGQSNLSYRLGGLAVKSKFTGDGDNPEWEMEYGKWDKENITTHQFSANMNASIMAKSQSFTLSTELPPRDPAISTSASLNVWIISNQSSLRIVNPGEDKQKIEPYTSNTTISFGTFGSLTHNMVLDTELREFTRINTNLNLTKLGLSASYSATRMTGYRLEIQADGTPSGWVTNTGEPSLKSNDLRFSFSKSLSQIEIWKDRMNFSFSVNSSLNFNLQQYTSSRFTFGLTFRLAIAKFLDLSMSFNSENAVIYRYYRSLLPGLPDTILNDEGEQYNLFSDLLNSFRFDDDARRRSSGFKMKSFSLQASHFMGDWNANLTVSMAPYRPTNSNSYQLGSEISFIVQWLPISEIKTDMSYSKQNDRWIVK
;
A
#
# COMPACT_ATOMS: atom_id res chain seq x y z
N VAL A 1 9.36 10.59 -32.84
CA VAL A 1 8.61 11.69 -33.50
C VAL A 1 7.62 11.05 -34.45
N GLY A 2 6.34 11.39 -34.37
CA GLY A 2 5.29 10.98 -35.30
C GLY A 2 4.67 12.20 -35.98
N ILE A 3 4.36 12.10 -37.26
CA ILE A 3 3.69 13.13 -38.05
C ILE A 3 2.48 12.48 -38.71
N GLY A 4 1.32 13.14 -38.64
CA GLY A 4 0.06 12.63 -39.17
C GLY A 4 -0.70 13.71 -39.94
N LEU A 5 -1.29 13.30 -41.06
CA LEU A 5 -2.21 14.13 -41.82
C LEU A 5 -3.65 13.67 -41.55
N SER A 6 -4.54 14.60 -41.25
CA SER A 6 -5.96 14.33 -41.05
C SER A 6 -6.79 15.43 -41.71
N ARG A 7 -8.03 15.08 -42.07
CA ARG A 7 -9.02 16.00 -42.66
C ARG A 7 -10.21 16.12 -41.72
N THR A 8 -10.88 17.27 -41.71
CA THR A 8 -12.13 17.44 -40.98
C THR A 8 -13.25 16.70 -41.70
N ILE A 9 -14.04 15.94 -40.95
CA ILE A 9 -15.25 15.28 -41.47
C ILE A 9 -16.44 15.96 -40.79
N MET A 10 -17.27 16.62 -41.58
CA MET A 10 -18.44 17.34 -41.10
C MET A 10 -19.67 16.45 -41.22
N LEU A 11 -20.61 16.61 -40.29
CA LEU A 11 -21.92 15.96 -40.36
C LEU A 11 -22.88 16.89 -41.09
N THR A 12 -23.42 16.42 -42.22
CA THR A 12 -24.49 17.11 -42.96
C THR A 12 -25.80 16.32 -42.85
N SER A 13 -26.93 16.93 -43.25
CA SER A 13 -28.22 16.26 -43.33
C SER A 13 -28.24 15.01 -44.22
N SER A 14 -27.22 14.86 -45.09
CA SER A 14 -27.05 13.72 -46.00
C SER A 14 -25.97 12.71 -45.57
N GLY A 15 -25.34 12.90 -44.40
CA GLY A 15 -24.29 12.03 -43.87
C GLY A 15 -22.96 12.77 -43.63
N HIS A 16 -21.90 12.00 -43.39
CA HIS A 16 -20.55 12.51 -43.16
C HIS A 16 -19.84 12.86 -44.46
N THR A 17 -19.34 14.09 -44.60
CA THR A 17 -18.61 14.54 -45.79
C THR A 17 -17.32 15.29 -45.42
N PRO A 18 -16.22 15.09 -46.16
CA PRO A 18 -14.99 15.86 -46.01
C PRO A 18 -14.98 17.18 -46.79
N PHE A 19 -16.09 17.55 -47.45
CA PHE A 19 -16.22 18.75 -48.28
C PHE A 19 -17.09 19.81 -47.60
N ALA A 20 -16.74 21.08 -47.81
CA ALA A 20 -17.43 22.23 -47.20
C ALA A 20 -18.95 22.24 -47.50
N PRO A 21 -19.80 22.75 -46.57
CA PRO A 21 -21.26 22.79 -46.75
C PRO A 21 -21.71 23.61 -47.98
N ASN A 22 -20.83 24.46 -48.51
CA ASN A 22 -21.07 25.33 -49.65
C ASN A 22 -20.94 24.61 -51.02
N TYR A 23 -20.66 23.30 -51.04
CA TYR A 23 -20.53 22.48 -52.25
C TYR A 23 -19.53 23.02 -53.29
N ASP A 24 -18.49 23.72 -52.83
CA ASP A 24 -17.42 24.29 -53.66
C ASP A 24 -16.30 23.28 -54.00
N GLY A 25 -16.41 22.03 -53.50
CA GLY A 25 -15.42 20.98 -53.71
C GLY A 25 -14.13 21.16 -52.89
N THR A 26 -14.08 22.13 -51.98
CA THR A 26 -12.93 22.34 -51.10
C THR A 26 -12.97 21.37 -49.92
N SER A 27 -11.81 20.88 -49.50
CA SER A 27 -11.66 19.95 -48.37
C SER A 27 -10.68 20.53 -47.35
N ASP A 28 -11.11 20.57 -46.09
CA ASP A 28 -10.34 21.15 -45.00
C ASP A 28 -9.37 20.13 -44.40
N TRP A 29 -8.08 20.35 -44.69
CA TRP A 29 -6.99 19.62 -44.04
C TRP A 29 -6.69 20.21 -42.67
N ASN A 30 -6.53 19.35 -41.68
CA ASN A 30 -6.24 19.76 -40.31
C ASN A 30 -4.82 20.27 -40.24
N LYS A 31 -4.69 21.53 -39.83
CA LYS A 31 -3.43 22.18 -39.55
C LYS A 31 -3.20 22.21 -38.04
N SER A 32 -1.96 22.33 -37.63
CA SER A 32 -1.61 22.53 -36.22
C SER A 32 -0.58 23.65 -36.09
N ASN A 33 -0.43 24.18 -34.88
CA ASN A 33 0.57 25.21 -34.62
C ASN A 33 1.80 24.57 -33.98
N PHE A 34 2.95 24.74 -34.61
CA PHE A 34 4.26 24.35 -34.10
C PHE A 34 5.06 25.61 -33.79
N PHE A 35 5.31 25.90 -32.51
CA PHE A 35 6.04 27.10 -32.06
C PHE A 35 5.56 28.40 -32.74
N SER A 36 4.24 28.63 -32.71
CA SER A 36 3.59 29.83 -33.27
C SER A 36 3.67 29.98 -34.79
N LYS A 37 4.00 28.89 -35.50
CA LYS A 37 3.85 28.78 -36.94
C LYS A 37 2.84 27.70 -37.27
N GLU A 38 1.90 28.02 -38.15
CA GLU A 38 0.94 27.05 -38.66
C GLU A 38 1.66 26.05 -39.58
N VAL A 39 1.54 24.76 -39.28
CA VAL A 39 2.08 23.65 -40.06
C VAL A 39 0.93 22.81 -40.64
N PRO A 40 1.07 22.28 -41.87
CA PRO A 40 -0.01 21.57 -42.56
C PRO A 40 -0.17 20.11 -42.11
N PHE A 41 0.33 19.75 -40.91
CA PHE A 41 0.28 18.41 -40.36
C PHE A 41 0.15 18.47 -38.84
N ARG A 42 -0.29 17.36 -38.23
CA ARG A 42 -0.32 17.17 -36.78
C ARG A 42 0.88 16.34 -36.34
N TYR A 43 1.34 16.51 -35.10
CA TYR A 43 2.62 15.93 -34.68
C TYR A 43 2.62 15.46 -33.22
N LEU A 44 3.42 14.43 -32.97
CA LEU A 44 3.72 13.88 -31.65
C LEU A 44 5.24 13.78 -31.48
N ILE A 45 5.78 14.58 -30.55
CA ILE A 45 7.19 14.55 -30.18
C ILE A 45 7.24 14.13 -28.72
N LYS A 46 7.88 12.99 -28.43
CA LYS A 46 8.18 12.56 -27.05
C LYS A 46 9.70 12.58 -26.91
N PHE A 47 10.22 13.49 -26.08
CA PHE A 47 11.64 13.62 -25.83
C PHE A 47 11.94 13.21 -24.38
N ASP A 48 12.26 11.93 -24.23
CA ASP A 48 12.46 11.27 -22.95
C ASP A 48 13.86 10.68 -22.91
N SER A 49 14.71 11.17 -22.02
CA SER A 49 16.05 10.61 -21.85
C SER A 49 16.59 10.90 -20.45
N SER A 50 17.61 10.13 -20.08
CA SER A 50 18.31 10.28 -18.82
C SER A 50 19.81 10.09 -19.01
N ILE A 51 20.58 10.82 -18.24
CA ILE A 51 22.03 10.71 -18.13
C ILE A 51 22.34 10.35 -16.68
N ASN A 52 23.00 9.20 -16.50
CA ASN A 52 23.48 8.76 -15.20
C ASN A 52 25.01 8.86 -15.18
N GLY A 53 25.53 9.67 -14.27
CA GLY A 53 26.96 9.84 -14.04
C GLY A 53 27.38 9.33 -12.66
N LYS A 54 28.69 9.30 -12.42
CA LYS A 54 29.29 8.85 -11.15
C LYS A 54 28.80 9.63 -9.93
N TYR A 55 28.45 10.90 -10.11
CA TYR A 55 28.12 11.83 -9.02
C TYR A 55 26.68 12.33 -9.05
N GLY A 56 25.85 11.86 -9.98
CA GLY A 56 24.47 12.33 -10.12
C GLY A 56 23.74 11.76 -11.32
N SER A 57 22.43 11.95 -11.34
CA SER A 57 21.54 11.60 -12.44
C SER A 57 20.80 12.84 -12.91
N PHE A 58 20.54 12.91 -14.20
CA PHE A 58 19.69 13.95 -14.79
C PHE A 58 18.74 13.28 -15.77
N SER A 59 17.47 13.66 -15.75
CA SER A 59 16.44 13.13 -16.63
C SER A 59 15.53 14.26 -17.09
N TRP A 60 15.02 14.11 -18.31
CA TRP A 60 14.08 15.04 -18.89
C TRP A 60 13.00 14.28 -19.65
N ASN A 61 11.79 14.80 -19.58
CA ASN A 61 10.61 14.29 -20.25
C ASN A 61 9.86 15.51 -20.81
N ILE A 62 9.86 15.64 -22.13
CA ILE A 62 9.28 16.78 -22.84
C ILE A 62 8.34 16.24 -23.92
N PRO A 63 7.11 15.83 -23.54
CA PRO A 63 6.05 15.53 -24.49
C PRO A 63 5.54 16.82 -25.12
N TYR A 64 5.52 16.87 -26.45
CA TYR A 64 4.99 17.97 -27.23
C TYR A 64 4.06 17.44 -28.33
N HIS A 65 2.80 17.86 -28.24
CA HIS A 65 1.69 17.34 -29.03
C HIS A 65 0.96 18.50 -29.69
N SER A 66 0.44 18.28 -30.90
CA SER A 66 -0.37 19.28 -31.58
C SER A 66 -1.69 19.57 -30.86
N ASP A 67 -2.36 18.53 -30.37
CA ASP A 67 -3.70 18.60 -29.80
C ASP A 67 -4.06 17.32 -29.01
N PRO A 68 -5.09 17.34 -28.15
CA PRO A 68 -5.50 16.19 -27.32
C PRO A 68 -6.17 15.04 -28.07
N LEU A 69 -6.61 15.25 -29.32
CA LEU A 69 -7.29 14.23 -30.13
C LEU A 69 -6.30 13.41 -30.97
N LEU A 70 -5.00 13.74 -30.92
CA LEU A 70 -3.99 13.10 -31.76
C LEU A 70 -3.86 11.60 -31.51
N GLU A 71 -3.79 11.18 -30.24
CA GLU A 71 -3.68 9.75 -29.92
C GLU A 71 -4.95 8.99 -30.35
N LYS A 72 -6.14 9.56 -30.10
CA LYS A 72 -7.41 9.03 -30.59
C LYS A 72 -7.40 8.83 -32.11
N ASP A 73 -6.96 9.84 -32.85
CA ASP A 73 -7.05 9.82 -34.30
C ASP A 73 -6.00 8.92 -34.97
N PHE A 74 -4.82 8.72 -34.37
CA PHE A 74 -3.69 8.04 -35.03
C PHE A 74 -3.19 6.75 -34.35
N PHE A 75 -3.34 6.59 -33.03
CA PHE A 75 -2.73 5.45 -32.32
C PHE A 75 -3.55 4.17 -32.38
N ASN A 76 -4.88 4.26 -32.39
CA ASN A 76 -5.76 3.10 -32.51
C ASN A 76 -6.09 2.71 -33.96
N ARG A 77 -5.32 3.19 -34.94
CA ARG A 77 -5.49 2.80 -36.35
C ARG A 77 -4.81 1.46 -36.63
N SER A 78 -5.58 0.37 -36.58
CA SER A 78 -5.17 -0.87 -37.26
C SER A 78 -5.42 -0.72 -38.76
N GLU A 79 -4.40 -0.35 -39.53
CA GLU A 79 -4.48 -0.27 -41.01
C GLU A 79 -4.55 -1.66 -41.67
N ALA A 80 -4.40 -2.73 -40.89
CA ALA A 80 -4.77 -4.06 -41.34
C ALA A 80 -6.30 -4.14 -41.44
N MET A 81 -6.81 -3.92 -42.65
CA MET A 81 -8.19 -4.23 -43.00
C MET A 81 -8.37 -5.74 -42.81
N ASP A 82 -8.91 -6.13 -41.66
CA ASP A 82 -9.20 -7.52 -41.36
C ASP A 82 -10.47 -7.92 -42.10
N TRP A 83 -10.30 -8.14 -43.40
CA TRP A 83 -11.34 -8.63 -44.30
C TRP A 83 -12.00 -9.90 -43.75
N VAL A 84 -11.26 -10.70 -42.97
CA VAL A 84 -11.74 -11.95 -42.38
C VAL A 84 -12.71 -11.67 -41.23
N ASN A 85 -12.39 -10.74 -40.32
CA ASN A 85 -13.33 -10.29 -39.28
C ASN A 85 -14.56 -9.58 -39.86
N MET A 86 -14.40 -8.81 -40.93
CA MET A 86 -15.49 -8.09 -41.58
C MET A 86 -16.47 -9.04 -42.31
N ILE A 87 -15.97 -10.14 -42.88
CA ILE A 87 -16.79 -11.19 -43.50
C ILE A 87 -17.42 -12.12 -42.43
N GLN A 88 -16.72 -12.41 -41.34
CA GLN A 88 -17.26 -13.23 -40.23
C GLN A 88 -18.37 -12.52 -39.45
N LYS A 89 -18.35 -11.18 -39.35
CA LYS A 89 -19.32 -10.40 -38.54
C LYS A 89 -20.50 -9.82 -39.31
N GLY A 90 -20.68 -10.16 -40.60
CA GLY A 90 -21.90 -9.89 -41.38
C GLY A 90 -22.70 -8.63 -41.01
N ALA A 91 -22.35 -7.48 -41.58
CA ALA A 91 -23.16 -6.26 -41.65
C ALA A 91 -23.83 -5.72 -40.36
N ALA A 92 -23.39 -6.11 -39.16
CA ALA A 92 -23.77 -5.47 -37.91
C ALA A 92 -22.52 -4.96 -37.19
N LEU A 93 -21.97 -3.84 -37.69
CA LEU A 93 -21.11 -2.97 -36.90
C LEU A 93 -22.04 -2.20 -35.95
N GLU A 94 -22.39 -2.78 -34.79
CA GLU A 94 -22.71 -1.92 -33.66
C GLU A 94 -21.42 -1.20 -33.29
N ALA A 95 -21.38 0.10 -33.55
CA ALA A 95 -20.32 0.96 -33.07
C ALA A 95 -20.36 0.91 -31.54
N GLU A 96 -19.48 0.11 -30.94
CA GLU A 96 -19.06 0.38 -29.57
C GLU A 96 -18.48 1.80 -29.58
N GLU A 97 -19.28 2.77 -29.14
CA GLU A 97 -18.75 4.06 -28.70
C GLU A 97 -17.87 3.80 -27.49
N SER A 98 -16.63 3.42 -27.76
CA SER A 98 -15.55 3.56 -26.81
C SER A 98 -15.54 5.04 -26.44
N THR A 99 -15.98 5.35 -25.22
CA THR A 99 -15.80 6.67 -24.60
C THR A 99 -14.31 6.84 -24.31
N GLU A 100 -13.50 6.91 -25.38
CA GLU A 100 -12.07 7.16 -25.34
C GLU A 100 -11.87 8.62 -24.94
N SER A 101 -11.42 8.78 -23.70
CA SER A 101 -11.18 10.07 -23.06
C SER A 101 -10.13 10.88 -23.83
N LEU A 102 -10.37 12.18 -23.98
CA LEU A 102 -9.38 13.17 -24.45
C LEU A 102 -8.05 13.01 -23.68
N MET A 103 -6.93 13.14 -24.38
CA MET A 103 -5.61 13.05 -23.76
C MET A 103 -5.43 14.16 -22.71
N GLY A 104 -4.94 13.79 -21.52
CA GLY A 104 -4.59 14.73 -20.47
C GLY A 104 -3.53 15.74 -20.94
N ALA A 105 -3.51 16.92 -20.33
CA ALA A 105 -2.58 17.96 -20.73
C ALA A 105 -1.12 17.56 -20.45
N PRO A 106 -0.19 17.76 -21.40
CA PRO A 106 1.20 17.39 -21.23
C PRO A 106 1.85 18.25 -20.14
N ALA A 107 2.91 17.73 -19.54
CA ALA A 107 3.79 18.49 -18.67
C ALA A 107 5.23 18.24 -19.09
N TRP A 108 6.02 19.31 -19.17
CA TRP A 108 7.46 19.20 -19.36
C TRP A 108 8.11 19.08 -18.00
N SER A 109 9.02 18.13 -17.84
CA SER A 109 9.72 17.93 -16.59
C SER A 109 11.22 17.71 -16.82
N PHE A 110 12.00 18.39 -16.00
CA PHE A 110 13.43 18.24 -15.87
C PHE A 110 13.69 17.87 -14.42
N SER A 111 14.51 16.85 -14.19
CA SER A 111 14.85 16.39 -12.85
C SER A 111 16.31 15.98 -12.78
N GLY A 112 16.94 16.24 -11.66
CA GLY A 112 18.34 15.89 -11.42
C GLY A 112 18.61 15.66 -9.95
N SER A 113 19.66 14.91 -9.67
CA SER A 113 20.18 14.71 -8.32
C SER A 113 21.71 14.66 -8.35
N MET A 114 22.36 15.09 -7.29
CA MET A 114 23.82 15.08 -7.18
C MET A 114 24.27 14.71 -5.78
N LYS A 115 25.21 13.78 -5.66
CA LYS A 115 25.80 13.35 -4.38
C LYS A 115 27.33 13.42 -4.46
N PRO A 116 27.92 14.62 -4.35
CA PRO A 116 29.36 14.75 -4.32
C PRO A 116 29.93 14.14 -3.03
N THR A 117 31.14 13.58 -3.12
CA THR A 117 31.85 13.01 -1.96
C THR A 117 33.08 13.86 -1.67
N PHE A 118 33.23 14.30 -0.42
CA PHE A 118 34.38 15.09 0.03
C PHE A 118 35.10 14.41 1.21
N PRO A 119 35.91 13.36 0.96
CA PRO A 119 36.59 12.61 2.03
C PRO A 119 37.44 13.49 2.96
N ASN A 120 38.01 14.58 2.44
CA ASN A 120 38.91 15.49 3.19
C ASN A 120 38.18 16.41 4.17
N MET A 121 36.84 16.48 4.13
CA MET A 121 36.04 17.32 5.05
C MET A 121 35.42 16.52 6.20
N ALA A 122 35.62 15.19 6.21
CA ALA A 122 35.26 14.37 7.35
C ALA A 122 36.17 14.71 8.57
N PRO A 123 35.64 14.74 9.81
CA PRO A 123 34.28 14.36 10.20
C PRO A 123 33.28 15.55 10.26
N PHE A 124 33.74 16.77 9.96
CA PHE A 124 32.92 17.98 10.01
C PHE A 124 31.77 17.96 9.00
N ILE A 125 32.04 17.58 7.75
CA ILE A 125 31.03 17.31 6.73
C ILE A 125 31.14 15.83 6.36
N SER A 126 30.18 15.04 6.82
CA SER A 126 30.11 13.60 6.55
C SER A 126 29.39 13.30 5.23
N SER A 127 28.37 14.09 4.91
CA SER A 127 27.62 13.94 3.66
C SER A 127 27.03 15.27 3.23
N ILE A 128 27.12 15.54 1.94
CA ILE A 128 26.40 16.63 1.27
C ILE A 128 25.74 16.06 0.01
N SER A 129 24.46 16.37 -0.17
CA SER A 129 23.71 15.92 -1.33
C SER A 129 22.77 17.00 -1.81
N ILE A 130 22.63 17.13 -3.12
CA ILE A 130 21.47 17.78 -3.74
C ILE A 130 20.50 16.65 -4.10
N GLY A 131 19.44 16.52 -3.30
CA GLY A 131 18.48 15.41 -3.38
C GLY A 131 17.65 15.48 -4.65
N SER A 132 17.14 16.68 -4.96
CA SER A 132 16.39 16.94 -6.18
C SER A 132 16.69 18.36 -6.69
N VAL A 133 16.88 18.47 -8.00
CA VAL A 133 16.77 19.70 -8.77
C VAL A 133 15.71 19.42 -9.81
N SER A 134 14.57 20.09 -9.76
CA SER A 134 13.53 19.92 -10.77
C SER A 134 13.03 21.24 -11.31
N SER A 135 12.63 21.21 -12.57
CA SER A 135 11.91 22.28 -13.23
C SER A 135 10.79 21.65 -14.03
N SER A 136 9.61 22.26 -14.03
CA SER A 136 8.48 21.72 -14.78
C SER A 136 7.59 22.81 -15.33
N ILE A 137 6.97 22.56 -16.48
CA ILE A 137 5.97 23.42 -17.08
C ILE A 137 4.74 22.56 -17.32
N SER A 138 3.64 22.93 -16.68
CA SER A 138 2.35 22.27 -16.81
C SER A 138 1.53 22.98 -17.88
N PHE A 139 0.86 22.22 -18.73
CA PHE A 139 -0.10 22.75 -19.69
C PHE A 139 -1.52 22.43 -19.24
N LYS A 140 -2.49 23.18 -19.74
CA LYS A 140 -3.93 22.90 -19.68
C LYS A 140 -4.49 22.80 -21.09
N THR A 141 -5.57 22.05 -21.25
CA THR A 141 -6.32 22.00 -22.50
C THR A 141 -7.31 23.16 -22.53
N VAL A 142 -7.30 23.95 -23.60
CA VAL A 142 -8.28 25.01 -23.88
C VAL A 142 -9.20 24.52 -24.99
N ASP A 143 -10.52 24.68 -24.79
CA ASP A 143 -11.55 24.40 -25.78
C ASP A 143 -12.01 25.73 -26.42
N THR A 144 -11.97 25.79 -27.75
CA THR A 144 -12.29 26.98 -28.57
C THR A 144 -13.50 26.75 -29.47
N ASN A 145 -14.32 25.75 -29.16
CA ASN A 145 -15.46 25.36 -29.96
C ASN A 145 -16.33 26.55 -30.41
N PRO A 146 -16.53 26.75 -31.73
CA PRO A 146 -17.45 27.77 -32.23
C PRO A 146 -18.89 27.41 -31.84
N SER A 147 -19.73 28.42 -31.63
CA SER A 147 -21.14 28.21 -31.26
C SER A 147 -22.02 27.71 -32.41
N ASP A 148 -21.56 27.86 -33.66
CA ASP A 148 -22.24 27.38 -34.86
C ASP A 148 -21.70 26.01 -35.28
N SER A 149 -22.59 25.01 -35.31
CA SER A 149 -22.25 23.65 -35.75
C SER A 149 -21.95 23.53 -37.25
N ASN A 150 -22.28 24.56 -38.05
CA ASN A 150 -21.96 24.58 -39.48
C ASN A 150 -20.54 25.09 -39.76
N ASP A 151 -19.83 25.63 -38.76
CA ASP A 151 -18.43 26.02 -38.90
C ASP A 151 -17.55 24.75 -39.01
N PRO A 152 -16.73 24.60 -40.07
CA PRO A 152 -15.78 23.49 -40.16
C PRO A 152 -14.88 23.34 -38.92
N LYS A 153 -14.58 24.44 -38.20
CA LYS A 153 -13.82 24.41 -36.95
C LYS A 153 -14.50 23.64 -35.83
N TYR A 154 -15.83 23.49 -35.85
CA TYR A 154 -16.58 22.72 -34.85
C TYR A 154 -16.16 21.25 -34.83
N TYR A 155 -15.94 20.66 -36.00
CA TYR A 155 -15.52 19.26 -36.16
C TYR A 155 -14.00 19.09 -36.23
N SER A 156 -13.25 20.18 -36.45
CA SER A 156 -11.79 20.15 -36.55
C SER A 156 -11.13 19.88 -35.20
N PRO A 157 -10.06 19.05 -35.15
CA PRO A 157 -9.22 18.89 -33.95
C PRO A 157 -8.56 20.19 -33.47
N SER A 158 -8.45 21.20 -34.35
CA SER A 158 -7.93 22.53 -34.00
C SER A 158 -8.78 23.29 -32.98
N ARG A 159 -9.97 22.78 -32.61
CA ARG A 159 -10.78 23.32 -31.52
C ARG A 159 -10.13 23.21 -30.15
N TYR A 160 -9.19 22.28 -29.98
CA TYR A 160 -8.43 22.11 -28.75
C TYR A 160 -6.98 22.52 -28.95
N PHE A 161 -6.43 23.23 -27.98
CA PHE A 161 -4.99 23.48 -27.92
C PHE A 161 -4.46 23.44 -26.49
N TYR A 162 -3.15 23.25 -26.37
CA TYR A 162 -2.46 23.26 -25.08
C TYR A 162 -1.90 24.64 -24.76
N ALA A 163 -2.27 25.17 -23.59
CA ALA A 163 -1.81 26.44 -23.05
C ALA A 163 -0.98 26.21 -21.77
N PRO A 164 0.17 26.85 -21.56
CA PRO A 164 0.89 26.73 -20.29
C PRO A 164 0.05 27.31 -19.14
N SER A 165 -0.07 26.59 -18.03
CA SER A 165 -0.88 27.00 -16.88
C SER A 165 0.00 27.44 -15.71
N SER A 166 1.02 26.64 -15.38
CA SER A 166 2.00 26.96 -14.34
C SER A 166 3.38 26.42 -14.70
N ALA A 167 4.42 27.05 -14.16
CA ALA A 167 5.80 26.62 -14.31
C ALA A 167 6.52 26.64 -12.96
N THR A 168 7.07 25.51 -12.55
CA THR A 168 8.05 25.46 -11.47
C THR A 168 9.42 25.81 -12.06
N LEU A 169 9.86 27.06 -11.88
CA LEU A 169 11.13 27.56 -12.42
C LEU A 169 12.30 26.72 -11.92
N TYR A 170 12.34 26.50 -10.60
CA TYR A 170 13.24 25.57 -9.97
C TYR A 170 12.61 25.05 -8.67
N SER A 171 12.92 23.80 -8.33
CA SER A 171 12.77 23.24 -6.99
C SER A 171 14.05 22.50 -6.66
N VAL A 172 14.78 23.01 -5.67
CA VAL A 172 16.08 22.49 -5.26
C VAL A 172 15.96 22.02 -3.82
N SER A 173 16.33 20.78 -3.53
CA SER A 173 16.45 20.25 -2.17
C SER A 173 17.87 19.77 -1.92
N GLY A 174 18.39 20.08 -0.73
CA GLY A 174 19.71 19.70 -0.28
C GLY A 174 19.66 18.97 1.05
N SER A 175 20.73 18.25 1.36
CA SER A 175 21.02 17.79 2.71
C SER A 175 22.51 17.93 3.00
N LEU A 176 22.83 18.36 4.21
CA LEU A 176 24.17 18.53 4.75
C LEU A 176 24.18 17.92 6.14
N ALA A 177 25.06 16.97 6.40
CA ALA A 177 25.18 16.36 7.72
C ALA A 177 26.65 16.15 8.11
N GLY A 178 26.92 16.22 9.40
CA GLY A 178 28.26 16.14 9.97
C GLY A 178 28.28 15.56 11.38
N THR A 179 29.43 15.06 11.79
CA THR A 179 29.67 14.57 13.16
C THR A 179 31.00 15.10 13.65
N PRO A 180 31.13 16.42 13.89
CA PRO A 180 32.42 17.06 14.14
C PRO A 180 33.10 16.60 15.43
N LEU A 181 32.35 16.02 16.38
CA LEU A 181 32.89 15.50 17.63
C LEU A 181 32.39 14.07 17.87
N SER A 182 33.33 13.14 17.98
CA SER A 182 33.10 11.82 18.58
C SER A 182 34.27 11.53 19.52
N LEU A 183 33.99 11.45 20.82
CA LEU A 183 34.96 11.18 21.88
C LEU A 183 34.61 9.87 22.57
N GLY A 184 35.60 9.13 23.03
CA GLY A 184 35.42 7.83 23.69
C GLY A 184 35.64 6.66 22.73
N GLY A 185 35.98 5.50 23.31
CA GLY A 185 36.46 4.32 22.57
C GLY A 185 35.59 4.01 21.35
N THR A 186 36.21 4.03 20.18
CA THR A 186 35.62 3.63 18.91
C THR A 186 34.98 2.25 19.08
N GLN A 187 33.65 2.17 18.95
CA GLN A 187 33.12 1.10 18.13
C GLN A 187 33.69 1.35 16.73
N SER A 188 34.80 0.66 16.44
CA SER A 188 35.02 0.25 15.07
C SER A 188 33.73 -0.43 14.65
N ALA A 189 33.11 0.05 13.58
CA ALA A 189 32.20 -0.76 12.82
C ALA A 189 32.99 -1.96 12.28
N ALA A 190 33.22 -2.97 13.13
CA ALA A 190 33.48 -4.32 12.70
C ALA A 190 32.10 -4.81 12.25
N GLN A 191 31.85 -4.83 10.95
CA GLN A 191 32.01 -6.05 10.17
C GLN A 191 31.26 -7.19 10.85
N THR A 192 30.17 -7.59 10.21
CA THR A 192 29.68 -8.97 10.19
C THR A 192 30.78 -9.93 10.66
N PRO A 193 30.58 -10.70 11.73
CA PRO A 193 31.56 -11.72 12.10
C PRO A 193 31.80 -12.59 10.87
N PRO A 194 33.05 -12.76 10.40
CA PRO A 194 33.33 -13.87 9.52
C PRO A 194 32.92 -15.13 10.27
N ALA A 195 32.19 -15.99 9.58
CA ALA A 195 31.90 -17.34 10.04
C ALA A 195 33.23 -18.00 10.43
N SER A 196 33.43 -18.14 11.73
CA SER A 196 34.44 -19.00 12.32
C SER A 196 33.78 -19.53 13.57
N GLU A 197 33.24 -20.73 13.39
CA GLU A 197 32.70 -21.60 14.43
C GLU A 197 33.76 -21.77 15.51
N THR A 198 33.60 -21.04 16.60
CA THR A 198 33.96 -21.56 17.91
C THR A 198 32.89 -21.07 18.85
N GLU A 199 31.85 -21.89 18.95
CA GLU A 199 30.80 -21.78 19.95
C GLU A 199 31.46 -21.81 21.34
N GLN A 200 31.71 -20.64 21.91
CA GLN A 200 31.63 -20.52 23.36
C GLN A 200 30.14 -20.45 23.68
N GLU A 201 29.58 -21.62 23.99
CA GLU A 201 28.25 -21.74 24.59
C GLU A 201 28.13 -20.71 25.72
N LYS A 202 27.29 -19.71 25.52
CA LYS A 202 26.60 -19.07 26.65
C LYS A 202 25.80 -20.20 27.29
N GLN A 203 26.35 -20.81 28.34
CA GLN A 203 25.61 -21.76 29.16
C GLN A 203 24.31 -21.07 29.57
N ASP A 204 23.20 -21.56 29.01
CA ASP A 204 21.88 -21.24 29.49
C ASP A 204 21.87 -21.65 30.97
N PRO A 205 21.57 -20.73 31.91
CA PRO A 205 21.49 -21.06 33.33
C PRO A 205 20.42 -22.13 33.65
N PHE A 206 19.65 -22.57 32.64
CA PHE A 206 18.70 -23.68 32.70
C PHE A 206 19.06 -24.89 31.82
N ASN A 207 20.19 -24.88 31.08
CA ASN A 207 20.68 -26.11 30.45
C ASN A 207 21.20 -27.05 31.54
N GLY A 208 20.39 -28.05 31.91
CA GLY A 208 20.68 -29.00 32.97
C GLY A 208 19.54 -29.24 33.96
N ILE A 209 18.47 -28.42 33.92
CA ILE A 209 17.21 -28.84 34.56
C ILE A 209 16.57 -29.86 33.61
N GLY A 210 16.81 -31.14 33.89
CA GLY A 210 16.19 -32.25 33.18
C GLY A 210 14.68 -32.06 33.08
N THR A 211 14.08 -32.63 32.04
CA THR A 211 12.62 -32.66 31.85
C THR A 211 11.93 -33.01 33.17
N PRO A 212 10.91 -32.25 33.63
CA PRO A 212 10.24 -32.53 34.90
C PRO A 212 9.67 -33.95 34.87
N ARG A 213 10.27 -34.85 35.64
CA ARG A 213 9.77 -36.22 35.85
C ARG A 213 8.64 -36.17 36.88
N SER A 214 7.60 -36.95 36.64
CA SER A 214 6.50 -37.17 37.56
C SER A 214 7.02 -37.90 38.82
N PRO A 215 6.48 -37.63 40.03
CA PRO A 215 6.92 -38.30 41.28
C PRO A 215 6.71 -39.82 41.32
N TRP A 216 6.09 -40.40 40.28
CA TRP A 216 5.67 -41.80 40.21
C TRP A 216 6.45 -42.61 39.17
N GLU A 217 7.45 -42.01 38.50
CA GLU A 217 8.34 -42.70 37.57
C GLU A 217 9.36 -43.51 38.38
N ALA A 218 9.06 -44.79 38.63
CA ALA A 218 9.96 -45.67 39.37
C ALA A 218 11.19 -46.02 38.54
N GLU A 219 12.39 -45.70 39.05
CA GLU A 219 13.66 -46.18 38.52
C GLU A 219 13.82 -47.68 38.76
N ILE A 220 14.11 -48.43 37.70
CA ILE A 220 14.62 -49.80 37.81
C ILE A 220 16.06 -49.81 37.26
N THR A 221 16.98 -49.94 38.22
CA THR A 221 18.32 -50.53 38.19
C THR A 221 19.41 -49.95 37.27
N GLY A 222 20.47 -49.47 37.92
CA GLY A 222 21.67 -50.30 38.06
C GLY A 222 22.98 -49.60 37.72
N GLU A 223 23.72 -49.15 38.73
CA GLU A 223 25.19 -49.25 38.75
C GLU A 223 25.73 -49.12 40.19
N GLU A 224 26.68 -49.99 40.52
CA GLU A 224 27.26 -50.19 41.85
C GLU A 224 28.07 -48.97 42.31
N ILE A 225 27.77 -48.48 43.52
CA ILE A 225 28.63 -47.52 44.23
C ILE A 225 29.60 -48.31 45.09
N SER A 226 30.88 -48.32 44.71
CA SER A 226 31.99 -48.69 45.58
C SER A 226 32.11 -47.66 46.70
N VAL A 227 31.81 -48.08 47.93
CA VAL A 227 31.92 -47.25 49.14
C VAL A 227 33.39 -47.06 49.50
N ASN A 228 33.88 -45.82 49.42
CA ASN A 228 35.14 -45.42 50.03
C ASN A 228 34.82 -44.49 51.21
N THR A 229 35.13 -44.94 52.42
CA THR A 229 34.92 -44.24 53.68
C THR A 229 35.97 -43.16 53.89
N ALA A 230 35.58 -41.89 53.87
CA ALA A 230 36.08 -40.79 54.72
C ALA A 230 35.43 -39.46 54.29
N ASP A 231 34.21 -39.20 54.78
CA ASP A 231 33.59 -37.88 54.65
C ASP A 231 34.26 -36.89 55.63
N THR A 232 35.32 -36.23 55.17
CA THR A 232 35.69 -34.91 55.70
C THR A 232 34.97 -33.86 54.86
N LEU A 233 33.97 -33.20 55.45
CA LEU A 233 33.32 -32.01 54.90
C LEU A 233 34.35 -30.88 54.75
N VAL A 234 34.97 -30.79 53.58
CA VAL A 234 35.72 -29.61 53.17
C VAL A 234 34.71 -28.66 52.51
N PRO A 235 34.48 -27.45 53.05
CA PRO A 235 33.64 -26.48 52.36
C PRO A 235 34.25 -26.19 50.99
N PRO A 236 33.45 -26.14 49.92
CA PRO A 236 33.97 -25.82 48.59
C PRO A 236 34.67 -24.46 48.65
N VAL A 237 35.90 -24.40 48.16
CA VAL A 237 36.60 -23.12 48.00
C VAL A 237 35.76 -22.29 47.03
N LEU A 238 35.17 -21.21 47.55
CA LEU A 238 34.46 -20.21 46.75
C LEU A 238 35.46 -19.49 45.85
N ASP A 239 35.83 -20.11 44.74
CA ASP A 239 36.62 -19.47 43.68
C ASP A 239 35.71 -18.65 42.74
N GLN A 240 34.66 -18.04 43.31
CA GLN A 240 33.89 -17.00 42.64
C GLN A 240 34.70 -15.69 42.68
N ARG A 241 35.82 -15.67 41.94
CA ARG A 241 36.40 -14.40 41.52
C ARG A 241 35.38 -13.78 40.56
N PHE A 242 34.62 -12.80 41.06
CA PHE A 242 33.93 -11.86 40.18
C PHE A 242 35.02 -11.14 39.39
N THR A 243 35.36 -11.65 38.21
CA THR A 243 36.11 -10.86 37.23
C THR A 243 35.24 -9.66 36.94
N LEU A 244 35.58 -8.51 37.55
CA LEU A 244 35.06 -7.22 37.17
C LEU A 244 35.43 -7.04 35.69
N GLY A 245 34.52 -7.44 34.81
CA GLY A 245 34.64 -7.15 33.39
C GLY A 245 34.88 -5.66 33.24
N THR A 246 35.94 -5.32 32.52
CA THR A 246 36.38 -3.94 32.22
C THR A 246 35.16 -3.05 32.03
N SER A 247 35.04 -2.01 32.84
CA SER A 247 33.98 -1.01 32.72
C SER A 247 33.96 -0.50 31.28
N GLY A 248 32.78 -0.51 30.65
CA GLY A 248 32.65 0.06 29.31
C GLY A 248 33.08 1.52 29.33
N ASN A 249 33.70 1.97 28.24
CA ASN A 249 33.97 3.39 28.06
C ASN A 249 32.69 4.15 27.70
N THR A 250 32.65 5.43 28.01
CA THR A 250 31.58 6.34 27.58
C THR A 250 31.95 6.96 26.24
N GLN A 251 31.01 6.98 25.30
CA GLN A 251 31.11 7.62 24.00
C GLN A 251 30.20 8.85 23.96
N LEU A 252 30.77 10.00 23.60
CA LEU A 252 30.06 11.25 23.35
C LEU A 252 30.10 11.52 21.85
N THR A 253 28.94 11.69 21.22
CA THR A 253 28.83 12.01 19.80
C THR A 253 27.96 13.24 19.61
N PHE A 254 28.46 14.22 18.87
CA PHE A 254 27.70 15.39 18.45
C PHE A 254 27.53 15.35 16.93
N GLY A 255 26.29 15.26 16.47
CA GLY A 255 25.93 15.29 15.06
C GLY A 255 25.02 16.46 14.74
N TYR A 256 25.09 16.95 13.51
CA TYR A 256 24.14 17.93 13.00
C TYR A 256 23.66 17.52 11.60
N SER A 257 22.45 17.93 11.26
CA SER A 257 21.85 17.74 9.94
C SER A 257 21.10 19.00 9.52
N PHE A 258 21.23 19.43 8.27
CA PHE A 258 20.52 20.55 7.70
C PHE A 258 20.03 20.19 6.30
N SER A 259 18.74 20.33 6.06
CA SER A 259 18.09 19.96 4.81
C SER A 259 17.27 21.13 4.27
N PRO A 260 17.88 22.04 3.48
CA PRO A 260 17.18 23.16 2.87
C PRO A 260 16.42 22.73 1.61
N GLN A 261 15.33 23.44 1.32
CA GLN A 261 14.58 23.32 0.09
C GLN A 261 14.15 24.72 -0.38
N ALA A 262 14.34 25.00 -1.66
CA ALA A 262 13.92 26.25 -2.28
C ALA A 262 13.13 25.95 -3.55
N THR A 263 11.92 26.48 -3.65
CA THR A 263 11.04 26.31 -4.81
C THR A 263 10.56 27.67 -5.28
N SER A 264 10.59 27.89 -6.60
CA SER A 264 9.94 29.04 -7.23
C SER A 264 8.93 28.56 -8.26
N GLU A 265 7.71 29.07 -8.15
CA GLU A 265 6.58 28.75 -8.99
C GLU A 265 6.05 30.01 -9.67
N LEU A 266 5.79 29.89 -10.97
CA LEU A 266 5.25 30.93 -11.83
C LEU A 266 3.87 30.47 -12.29
N GLN A 267 2.88 31.34 -12.17
CA GLN A 267 1.51 31.12 -12.63
C GLN A 267 1.24 31.99 -13.86
N PHE A 268 0.76 31.40 -14.95
CA PHE A 268 0.35 32.14 -16.15
C PHE A 268 -1.10 32.61 -16.06
N ASP A 269 -1.40 33.76 -16.63
CA ASP A 269 -2.76 34.32 -16.78
C ASP A 269 -3.48 33.69 -17.96
N SER A 270 -3.65 32.38 -17.87
CA SER A 270 -4.12 31.55 -18.97
C SER A 270 -5.63 31.66 -19.24
N GLU A 271 -6.38 32.46 -18.47
CA GLU A 271 -7.81 32.72 -18.71
C GLU A 271 -8.04 33.68 -19.87
N LYS A 272 -7.06 34.55 -20.17
CA LYS A 272 -7.10 35.49 -21.28
C LYS A 272 -6.96 34.82 -22.65
N TRP A 273 -6.39 33.62 -22.72
CA TRP A 273 -6.08 32.94 -23.98
C TRP A 273 -7.26 32.11 -24.48
N LYS A 274 -8.00 32.66 -25.44
CA LYS A 274 -9.14 32.00 -26.08
C LYS A 274 -8.77 31.35 -27.40
N GLU A 275 -7.80 31.90 -28.11
CA GLU A 275 -7.24 31.31 -29.33
C GLU A 275 -5.74 31.00 -29.13
N TYR A 276 -5.20 30.09 -29.95
CA TYR A 276 -3.77 29.76 -29.88
C TYR A 276 -2.87 30.99 -30.13
N SER A 277 -3.31 31.93 -30.96
CA SER A 277 -2.60 33.19 -31.23
C SER A 277 -2.51 34.11 -30.01
N ASP A 278 -3.42 33.96 -29.05
CA ASP A 278 -3.45 34.79 -27.84
C ASP A 278 -2.41 34.34 -26.81
N VAL A 279 -1.84 33.14 -26.98
CA VAL A 279 -0.90 32.54 -26.02
C VAL A 279 0.39 33.34 -26.00
N ASN A 280 0.53 34.19 -24.98
CA ASN A 280 1.74 34.93 -24.72
C ASN A 280 2.40 34.45 -23.43
N TRP A 281 3.59 33.88 -23.55
CA TRP A 281 4.37 33.38 -22.40
C TRP A 281 4.82 34.50 -21.45
N GLY A 282 4.68 35.77 -21.86
CA GLY A 282 4.87 36.94 -21.00
C GLY A 282 3.71 37.24 -20.05
N ASP A 283 2.51 36.68 -20.27
CA ASP A 283 1.33 36.95 -19.44
C ASP A 283 1.40 36.14 -18.14
N VAL A 284 2.23 36.62 -17.23
CA VAL A 284 2.42 36.04 -15.90
C VAL A 284 1.45 36.69 -14.93
N SER A 285 0.71 35.89 -14.17
CA SER A 285 -0.16 36.37 -13.09
C SER A 285 0.64 36.57 -11.80
N SER A 286 1.42 35.58 -11.38
CA SER A 286 2.24 35.70 -10.17
C SER A 286 3.48 34.81 -10.18
N VAL A 287 4.51 35.23 -9.45
CA VAL A 287 5.70 34.42 -9.15
C VAL A 287 5.82 34.30 -7.64
N ARG A 288 5.77 33.07 -7.16
CA ARG A 288 5.88 32.70 -5.75
C ARG A 288 7.23 32.04 -5.48
N SER A 289 7.78 32.29 -4.31
CA SER A 289 8.96 31.60 -3.80
C SER A 289 8.71 31.07 -2.41
N THR A 290 9.17 29.84 -2.20
CA THR A 290 9.12 29.15 -0.92
C THR A 290 10.53 28.68 -0.58
N LEU A 291 11.03 29.11 0.57
CA LEU A 291 12.25 28.61 1.18
C LEU A 291 11.86 27.84 2.44
N SER A 292 12.12 26.55 2.48
CA SER A 292 11.93 25.72 3.65
C SER A 292 13.24 25.08 4.07
N GLY A 293 13.31 24.64 5.32
CA GLY A 293 14.50 23.98 5.82
C GLY A 293 14.24 23.27 7.13
N ASN A 294 14.86 22.11 7.28
CA ASN A 294 14.90 21.37 8.52
C ASN A 294 16.34 21.32 9.03
N ALA A 295 16.55 21.70 10.29
CA ALA A 295 17.83 21.60 10.97
C ALA A 295 17.66 20.69 12.19
N SER A 296 18.64 19.84 12.47
CA SER A 296 18.68 19.09 13.72
C SER A 296 20.10 19.02 14.26
N THR A 297 20.22 19.04 15.58
CA THR A 297 21.45 18.82 16.31
C THR A 297 21.19 17.71 17.31
N THR A 298 22.04 16.69 17.30
CA THR A 298 21.91 15.52 18.15
C THR A 298 23.16 15.36 19.01
N LEU A 299 22.98 15.30 20.32
CA LEU A 299 24.00 14.98 21.30
C LEU A 299 23.69 13.63 21.91
N ASN A 300 24.56 12.65 21.67
CA ASN A 300 24.45 11.31 22.20
C ASN A 300 25.56 11.04 23.21
N LEU A 301 25.21 10.59 24.41
CA LEU A 301 26.13 10.11 25.43
C LEU A 301 25.76 8.65 25.75
N ASN A 302 26.55 7.71 25.25
CA ASN A 302 26.27 6.28 25.33
C ASN A 302 27.39 5.56 26.09
N HIS A 303 27.03 4.61 26.93
CA HIS A 303 27.99 3.67 27.50
C HIS A 303 28.20 2.50 26.52
N THR A 304 29.44 2.16 26.20
CA THR A 304 29.78 1.12 25.20
C THR A 304 29.20 -0.27 25.50
N SER A 305 29.01 -0.64 26.78
CA SER A 305 28.33 -1.89 27.16
C SER A 305 26.81 -1.74 27.36
N GLY A 306 26.24 -0.59 27.01
CA GLY A 306 24.79 -0.35 27.00
C GLY A 306 24.16 -0.09 28.37
N PHE A 307 24.95 0.20 29.42
CA PHE A 307 24.44 0.49 30.76
C PHE A 307 23.57 1.76 30.80
N PHE A 308 23.97 2.82 30.11
CA PHE A 308 23.14 4.01 29.93
C PHE A 308 23.28 4.57 28.52
N SER A 309 22.24 5.29 28.10
CA SER A 309 22.19 6.03 26.84
C SER A 309 21.40 7.30 27.07
N ASN A 310 21.97 8.44 26.70
CA ASN A 310 21.28 9.71 26.68
C ASN A 310 21.36 10.30 25.28
N SER A 311 20.22 10.71 24.75
CA SER A 311 20.08 11.36 23.45
C SER A 311 19.33 12.66 23.64
N PHE A 312 19.97 13.77 23.32
CA PHE A 312 19.35 15.08 23.28
C PHE A 312 19.31 15.57 21.83
N VAL A 313 18.11 15.78 21.31
CA VAL A 313 17.86 16.22 19.95
C VAL A 313 17.20 17.58 19.99
N PHE A 314 17.76 18.53 19.27
CA PHE A 314 17.17 19.83 19.01
C PHE A 314 16.86 19.93 17.53
N SER A 315 15.59 20.05 17.16
CA SER A 315 15.15 20.04 15.76
C SER A 315 14.33 21.27 15.46
N GLY A 316 14.74 22.04 14.44
CA GLY A 316 14.01 23.17 13.90
C GLY A 316 13.49 22.88 12.51
N ASN A 317 12.26 23.28 12.22
CA ASN A 317 11.71 23.33 10.88
C ASN A 317 11.13 24.72 10.61
N GLY A 318 11.44 25.26 9.44
CA GLY A 318 10.95 26.58 9.04
C GLY A 318 10.59 26.61 7.58
N GLN A 319 9.67 27.51 7.25
CA GLN A 319 9.24 27.82 5.91
C GLN A 319 8.96 29.31 5.81
N TYR A 320 9.52 29.94 4.78
CA TYR A 320 9.28 31.31 4.38
C TYR A 320 8.67 31.33 2.98
N ARG A 321 7.54 32.00 2.81
CA ARG A 321 6.83 32.12 1.53
C ARG A 321 6.62 33.59 1.20
N ASN A 322 6.83 33.95 -0.06
CA ASN A 322 6.54 35.29 -0.55
C ASN A 322 6.15 35.26 -2.04
N TYR A 323 5.40 36.28 -2.47
CA TYR A 323 5.25 36.65 -3.86
C TYR A 323 6.41 37.57 -4.28
N ASN A 324 7.22 37.12 -5.23
CA ASN A 324 8.25 37.96 -5.84
C ASN A 324 7.66 38.89 -6.91
N PHE A 325 6.55 38.49 -7.53
CA PHE A 325 5.85 39.25 -8.56
C PHE A 325 4.35 38.93 -8.51
N MET A 326 3.53 39.96 -8.69
CA MET A 326 2.07 39.89 -8.83
C MET A 326 1.68 40.89 -9.92
N ASN A 327 0.89 40.45 -10.89
CA ASN A 327 0.43 41.28 -11.99
C ASN A 327 -0.87 42.00 -11.58
N GLU A 328 -0.80 43.33 -11.54
CA GLU A 328 -1.91 44.21 -11.16
C GLU A 328 -3.09 44.20 -12.15
N GLU A 329 -2.91 43.63 -13.34
CA GLU A 329 -3.97 43.52 -14.35
C GLU A 329 -4.55 42.09 -14.46
N SER A 330 -4.12 41.18 -13.58
CA SER A 330 -4.61 39.80 -13.56
C SER A 330 -5.75 39.62 -12.55
N ALA A 331 -6.72 38.77 -12.90
CA ALA A 331 -7.87 38.50 -12.03
C ALA A 331 -7.39 37.92 -10.68
N GLY A 332 -7.88 38.49 -9.57
CA GLY A 332 -7.44 38.13 -8.20
C GLY A 332 -6.26 38.95 -7.66
N PHE A 333 -5.74 39.91 -8.43
CA PHE A 333 -4.70 40.86 -8.02
C PHE A 333 -4.96 42.29 -8.54
N ASP A 334 -6.18 42.57 -9.02
CA ASP A 334 -6.53 43.82 -9.70
C ASP A 334 -6.73 44.99 -8.73
N SER A 335 -7.10 44.70 -7.49
CA SER A 335 -7.22 45.66 -6.41
C SER A 335 -6.04 45.58 -5.43
N GLU A 336 -5.79 46.69 -4.73
CA GLU A 336 -4.77 46.73 -3.67
C GLU A 336 -5.14 45.82 -2.48
N ASP A 337 -6.44 45.73 -2.16
CA ASP A 337 -6.96 44.87 -1.08
C ASP A 337 -6.76 43.37 -1.38
N GLU A 338 -7.02 42.92 -2.62
CA GLU A 338 -6.79 41.52 -3.01
C GLU A 338 -5.31 41.14 -2.95
N ARG A 339 -4.42 42.04 -3.36
CA ARG A 339 -2.97 41.85 -3.26
C ARG A 339 -2.51 41.78 -1.80
N ALA A 340 -3.02 42.67 -0.95
CA ALA A 340 -2.73 42.66 0.48
C ALA A 340 -3.24 41.36 1.15
N ALA A 341 -4.44 40.89 0.78
CA ALA A 341 -4.99 39.62 1.25
C ALA A 341 -4.13 38.42 0.80
N ALA A 342 -3.73 38.38 -0.48
CA ALA A 342 -2.88 37.31 -1.00
C ALA A 342 -1.51 37.27 -0.32
N ARG A 343 -0.88 38.43 -0.06
CA ARG A 343 0.37 38.52 0.73
C ARG A 343 0.15 38.02 2.15
N LYS A 344 -0.92 38.47 2.81
CA LYS A 344 -1.29 38.05 4.16
C LYS A 344 -1.43 36.54 4.27
N ASP A 345 -2.10 35.91 3.29
CA ASP A 345 -2.25 34.45 3.24
C ASP A 345 -0.90 33.73 3.10
N MET A 346 0.04 34.26 2.32
CA MET A 346 1.39 33.69 2.19
C MET A 346 2.22 33.87 3.45
N TYR A 347 2.18 35.04 4.08
CA TYR A 347 2.92 35.28 5.32
C TYR A 347 2.34 34.53 6.52
N ASN A 348 1.03 34.29 6.56
CA ASN A 348 0.40 33.42 7.55
C ASN A 348 0.86 31.95 7.44
N GLN A 349 1.29 31.53 6.24
CA GLN A 349 1.87 30.21 6.00
C GLN A 349 3.39 30.18 6.23
N THR A 350 4.01 31.32 6.57
CA THR A 350 5.40 31.39 7.00
C THR A 350 5.49 31.06 8.47
N TYR A 351 6.31 30.07 8.82
CA TYR A 351 6.49 29.65 10.20
C TYR A 351 7.92 29.18 10.45
N PHE A 352 8.32 29.25 11.71
CA PHE A 352 9.53 28.69 12.25
C PHE A 352 9.17 28.00 13.55
N ASN A 353 9.47 26.72 13.65
CA ASN A 353 9.19 25.92 14.83
C ASN A 353 10.45 25.17 15.23
N THR A 354 10.76 25.18 16.52
CA THR A 354 11.90 24.48 17.10
C THR A 354 11.44 23.66 18.28
N ASN A 355 11.72 22.36 18.23
CA ASN A 355 11.38 21.39 19.25
C ASN A 355 12.64 20.79 19.87
N TYR A 356 12.52 20.35 21.11
CA TYR A 356 13.56 19.59 21.80
C TYR A 356 13.03 18.21 22.19
N SER A 357 13.92 17.23 22.24
CA SER A 357 13.63 15.89 22.74
C SER A 357 14.84 15.35 23.50
N LEU A 358 14.63 15.04 24.77
CA LEU A 358 15.54 14.32 25.65
C LEU A 358 15.02 12.89 25.83
N THR A 359 15.87 11.92 25.53
CA THR A 359 15.64 10.51 25.84
C THR A 359 16.80 9.99 26.65
N SER A 360 16.54 9.61 27.90
CA SER A 360 17.50 9.01 28.82
C SER A 360 17.07 7.57 29.08
N SER A 361 17.98 6.62 28.93
CA SER A 361 17.73 5.20 29.20
C SER A 361 18.87 4.59 30.01
N MET A 362 18.53 3.71 30.95
CA MET A 362 19.45 2.99 31.80
C MET A 362 19.07 1.51 31.85
N ARG A 363 20.04 0.61 31.73
CA ARG A 363 19.89 -0.85 31.81
C ARG A 363 20.55 -1.37 33.08
N PRO A 364 19.89 -1.30 34.24
CA PRO A 364 20.51 -1.67 35.52
C PRO A 364 20.96 -3.13 35.57
N LEU A 365 20.26 -4.02 34.86
CA LEU A 365 20.52 -5.46 34.85
C LEU A 365 21.31 -5.92 33.62
N TYR A 366 22.05 -5.03 32.92
CA TYR A 366 22.70 -5.33 31.63
C TYR A 366 23.64 -6.56 31.64
N ARG A 367 24.15 -6.96 32.81
CA ARG A 367 25.01 -8.14 33.00
C ARG A 367 24.24 -9.45 33.21
N SER A 368 22.95 -9.39 33.53
CA SER A 368 22.12 -10.58 33.71
C SER A 368 21.89 -11.28 32.37
N GLY A 369 22.11 -12.60 32.32
CA GLY A 369 21.80 -13.39 31.11
C GLY A 369 20.29 -13.39 30.79
N ILE A 370 19.44 -13.36 31.82
CA ILE A 370 17.99 -13.39 31.69
C ILE A 370 17.44 -11.97 31.52
N PHE A 371 17.77 -11.05 32.45
CA PHE A 371 17.19 -9.71 32.49
C PHE A 371 18.02 -8.62 31.81
N GLY A 372 19.06 -9.00 31.05
CA GLY A 372 20.02 -8.11 30.42
C GLY A 372 19.41 -6.98 29.60
N GLN A 373 18.24 -7.20 29.00
CA GLN A 373 17.52 -6.23 28.16
C GLN A 373 16.55 -5.33 28.92
N SER A 374 16.44 -5.48 30.24
CA SER A 374 15.56 -4.64 31.06
C SER A 374 16.12 -3.22 31.15
N ASN A 375 15.25 -2.22 30.97
CA ASN A 375 15.64 -0.82 30.97
C ASN A 375 14.64 0.07 31.71
N LEU A 376 15.13 1.20 32.21
CA LEU A 376 14.36 2.33 32.67
C LEU A 376 14.59 3.45 31.65
N SER A 377 13.54 4.11 31.20
CA SER A 377 13.64 5.21 30.23
C SER A 377 12.82 6.41 30.68
N TYR A 378 13.40 7.58 30.53
CA TYR A 378 12.75 8.87 30.71
C TYR A 378 12.77 9.62 29.37
N ARG A 379 11.61 10.12 28.95
CA ARG A 379 11.47 10.87 27.70
C ARG A 379 10.76 12.18 27.99
N LEU A 380 11.41 13.26 27.59
CA LEU A 380 10.88 14.62 27.67
C LEU A 380 11.01 15.26 26.29
N GLY A 381 9.96 15.92 25.83
CA GLY A 381 10.00 16.64 24.56
C GLY A 381 8.90 17.66 24.52
N GLY A 382 9.17 18.75 23.81
CA GLY A 382 8.27 19.87 23.75
C GLY A 382 8.75 20.94 22.77
N LEU A 383 7.94 21.98 22.69
CA LEU A 383 8.23 23.19 21.94
C LEU A 383 9.31 23.99 22.65
N ALA A 384 10.35 24.41 21.92
CA ALA A 384 11.30 25.41 22.39
C ALA A 384 10.88 26.82 21.94
N VAL A 385 10.66 27.01 20.64
CA VAL A 385 10.32 28.31 20.04
C VAL A 385 9.40 28.09 18.84
N LYS A 386 8.34 28.88 18.74
CA LYS A 386 7.42 28.92 17.60
C LYS A 386 7.21 30.37 17.16
N SER A 387 7.24 30.63 15.86
CA SER A 387 6.80 31.92 15.33
C SER A 387 5.30 31.93 15.09
N LYS A 388 4.65 33.06 15.35
CA LYS A 388 3.26 33.33 15.04
C LYS A 388 3.17 34.61 14.22
N PHE A 389 2.49 34.56 13.08
CA PHE A 389 2.27 35.73 12.26
C PHE A 389 1.20 36.63 12.90
N THR A 390 1.51 37.92 13.06
CA THR A 390 0.63 38.92 13.70
C THR A 390 0.46 40.18 12.86
N GLY A 391 1.28 40.38 11.83
CA GLY A 391 1.21 41.54 10.96
C GLY A 391 0.14 41.45 9.86
N ASP A 392 0.27 42.33 8.87
CA ASP A 392 -0.62 42.42 7.71
C ASP A 392 0.13 42.16 6.40
N GLY A 393 -0.60 42.20 5.27
CA GLY A 393 -0.04 41.93 3.94
C GLY A 393 1.07 42.89 3.51
N ASP A 394 1.04 44.14 3.98
CA ASP A 394 2.03 45.17 3.61
C ASP A 394 3.11 45.37 4.67
N ASN A 395 2.79 45.14 5.94
CA ASN A 395 3.73 45.20 7.07
C ASN A 395 3.78 43.81 7.74
N PRO A 396 4.60 42.89 7.23
CA PRO A 396 4.67 41.55 7.78
C PRO A 396 5.43 41.54 9.11
N GLU A 397 4.78 41.05 10.16
CA GLU A 397 5.35 40.93 11.50
C GLU A 397 5.12 39.51 12.06
N TRP A 398 6.14 38.97 12.72
CA TRP A 398 6.10 37.68 13.40
C TRP A 398 6.53 37.83 14.85
N GLU A 399 5.70 37.34 15.76
CA GLU A 399 6.02 37.23 17.18
C GLU A 399 6.61 35.84 17.47
N MET A 400 7.60 35.77 18.35
CA MET A 400 8.21 34.52 18.78
C MET A 400 7.63 34.09 20.13
N GLU A 401 6.87 33.00 20.12
CA GLU A 401 6.36 32.33 21.32
C GLU A 401 7.37 31.29 21.80
N TYR A 402 7.83 31.44 23.05
CA TYR A 402 8.72 30.48 23.69
C TYR A 402 7.92 29.41 24.43
N GLY A 403 8.41 28.18 24.40
CA GLY A 403 7.79 27.06 25.10
C GLY A 403 7.75 27.27 26.61
N LYS A 404 6.58 27.04 27.22
CA LYS A 404 6.36 27.10 28.66
C LYS A 404 6.20 25.68 29.23
N TRP A 405 6.30 25.53 30.54
CA TRP A 405 6.03 24.26 31.22
C TRP A 405 4.51 24.07 31.41
N ASP A 406 3.80 23.79 30.32
CA ASP A 406 2.36 23.57 30.29
C ASP A 406 1.99 22.40 29.37
N LYS A 407 0.71 22.00 29.41
CA LYS A 407 0.17 20.86 28.65
C LYS A 407 0.23 21.07 27.13
N GLU A 408 0.21 22.31 26.66
CA GLU A 408 0.17 22.64 25.24
C GLU A 408 1.57 22.60 24.61
N ASN A 409 2.60 23.04 25.35
CA ASN A 409 3.97 23.09 24.85
C ASN A 409 4.75 21.79 25.08
N ILE A 410 4.41 20.99 26.09
CA ILE A 410 5.07 19.70 26.34
C ILE A 410 4.36 18.58 25.60
N THR A 411 5.02 18.06 24.56
CA THR A 411 4.47 16.99 23.70
C THR A 411 4.67 15.61 24.32
N THR A 412 5.79 15.38 24.99
CA THR A 412 6.09 14.10 25.65
C THR A 412 6.71 14.36 27.01
N HIS A 413 6.14 13.76 28.05
CA HIS A 413 6.76 13.71 29.37
C HIS A 413 6.36 12.38 30.01
N GLN A 414 7.24 11.40 29.88
CA GLN A 414 6.93 10.04 30.28
C GLN A 414 8.12 9.35 30.92
N PHE A 415 7.82 8.51 31.89
CA PHE A 415 8.74 7.54 32.45
C PHE A 415 8.26 6.14 32.09
N SER A 416 9.18 5.24 31.75
CA SER A 416 8.83 3.86 31.43
C SER A 416 9.86 2.90 32.03
N ALA A 417 9.36 1.84 32.65
CA ALA A 417 10.13 0.71 33.12
C ALA A 417 9.79 -0.51 32.24
N ASN A 418 10.80 -1.01 31.53
CA ASN A 418 10.70 -2.16 30.64
C ASN A 418 11.48 -3.32 31.27
N MET A 419 10.77 -4.33 31.75
CA MET A 419 11.36 -5.57 32.24
C MET A 419 11.35 -6.58 31.10
N ASN A 420 12.54 -6.94 30.62
CA ASN A 420 12.70 -7.92 29.55
C ASN A 420 13.45 -9.13 30.08
N ALA A 421 12.84 -10.32 29.98
CA ALA A 421 13.42 -11.59 30.39
C ALA A 421 13.62 -12.50 29.16
N SER A 422 14.85 -12.93 28.90
CA SER A 422 15.15 -13.93 27.87
C SER A 422 15.08 -15.32 28.50
N ILE A 423 14.09 -16.12 28.09
CA ILE A 423 13.87 -17.49 28.57
C ILE A 423 13.63 -18.39 27.35
N MET A 424 14.34 -19.52 27.23
CA MET A 424 14.22 -20.47 26.11
C MET A 424 14.37 -19.82 24.72
N ALA A 425 15.37 -18.94 24.55
CA ALA A 425 15.58 -18.14 23.33
C ALA A 425 14.38 -17.24 22.92
N LYS A 426 13.40 -17.04 23.80
CA LYS A 426 12.26 -16.12 23.61
C LYS A 426 12.33 -15.00 24.62
N SER A 427 11.96 -13.78 24.20
CA SER A 427 11.87 -12.62 25.08
C SER A 427 10.46 -12.48 25.65
N GLN A 428 10.37 -12.45 26.96
CA GLN A 428 9.21 -11.95 27.71
C GLN A 428 9.43 -10.44 27.95
N SER A 429 8.40 -9.63 27.79
CA SER A 429 8.49 -8.20 28.12
C SER A 429 7.31 -7.76 28.97
N PHE A 430 7.57 -6.99 30.01
CA PHE A 430 6.56 -6.28 30.78
C PHE A 430 6.95 -4.80 30.82
N THR A 431 6.09 -3.95 30.29
CA THR A 431 6.31 -2.51 30.22
C THR A 431 5.27 -1.79 31.06
N LEU A 432 5.77 -1.00 32.01
CA LEU A 432 4.98 -0.05 32.79
C LEU A 432 5.43 1.35 32.40
N SER A 433 4.51 2.18 31.90
CA SER A 433 4.79 3.57 31.54
C SER A 433 3.82 4.52 32.19
N THR A 434 4.31 5.68 32.64
CA THR A 434 3.50 6.75 33.23
C THR A 434 3.75 8.06 32.50
N GLU A 435 2.68 8.75 32.09
CA GLU A 435 2.71 10.13 31.62
C GLU A 435 2.72 11.07 32.83
N LEU A 436 3.65 12.02 32.86
CA LEU A 436 3.91 12.90 33.99
C LEU A 436 3.36 14.32 33.72
N PRO A 437 2.99 15.09 34.77
CA PRO A 437 2.55 16.49 34.63
C PRO A 437 3.60 17.34 33.91
N PRO A 438 3.21 18.30 33.04
CA PRO A 438 1.91 18.96 32.96
C PRO A 438 0.90 18.30 32.02
N ARG A 439 1.26 17.17 31.38
CA ARG A 439 0.30 16.38 30.59
C ARG A 439 -0.67 15.64 31.52
N ASP A 440 -1.81 15.23 30.97
CA ASP A 440 -2.78 14.43 31.70
C ASP A 440 -2.10 13.13 32.18
N PRO A 441 -2.14 12.82 33.48
CA PRO A 441 -1.48 11.64 34.00
C PRO A 441 -2.16 10.39 33.45
N ALA A 442 -1.37 9.47 32.92
CA ALA A 442 -1.87 8.19 32.43
C ALA A 442 -0.88 7.08 32.74
N ILE A 443 -1.36 5.95 33.24
CA ILE A 443 -0.56 4.76 33.50
C ILE A 443 -0.94 3.72 32.45
N SER A 444 0.06 3.25 31.70
CA SER A 444 -0.12 2.18 30.71
C SER A 444 0.74 1.00 31.09
N THR A 445 0.15 -0.19 30.99
CA THR A 445 0.80 -1.47 31.24
C THR A 445 0.63 -2.34 30.01
N SER A 446 1.72 -2.95 29.55
CA SER A 446 1.67 -3.97 28.51
C SER A 446 2.56 -5.14 28.86
N ALA A 447 2.11 -6.34 28.52
CA ALA A 447 2.84 -7.58 28.74
C ALA A 447 2.88 -8.37 27.44
N SER A 448 4.06 -8.86 27.07
CA SER A 448 4.25 -9.86 26.03
C SER A 448 4.86 -11.11 26.66
N LEU A 449 4.09 -12.20 26.64
CA LEU A 449 4.45 -13.48 27.20
C LEU A 449 4.58 -14.53 26.09
N ASN A 450 5.80 -14.96 25.79
CA ASN A 450 6.15 -15.93 24.76
C ASN A 450 6.68 -17.22 25.41
N VAL A 451 5.80 -18.15 25.77
CA VAL A 451 6.16 -19.41 26.47
C VAL A 451 5.82 -20.60 25.57
N TRP A 452 6.83 -21.44 25.27
CA TRP A 452 6.69 -22.61 24.40
C TRP A 452 6.02 -22.28 23.04
N ILE A 453 4.84 -22.79 22.73
CA ILE A 453 4.10 -22.48 21.49
C ILE A 453 3.17 -21.26 21.62
N ILE A 454 3.04 -20.69 22.82
CA ILE A 454 2.08 -19.63 23.14
C ILE A 454 2.79 -18.27 23.12
N SER A 455 2.19 -17.31 22.44
CA SER A 455 2.53 -15.90 22.46
C SER A 455 1.31 -15.11 22.87
N ASN A 456 1.33 -14.46 24.02
CA ASN A 456 0.28 -13.58 24.49
C ASN A 456 0.79 -12.14 24.52
N GLN A 457 -0.04 -11.21 24.10
CA GLN A 457 0.18 -9.77 24.24
C GLN A 457 -1.05 -9.17 24.88
N SER A 458 -0.88 -8.46 25.98
CA SER A 458 -1.98 -7.80 26.67
C SER A 458 -1.62 -6.36 27.00
N SER A 459 -2.63 -5.48 27.00
CA SER A 459 -2.45 -4.07 27.29
C SER A 459 -3.61 -3.49 28.07
N LEU A 460 -3.30 -2.56 28.97
CA LEU A 460 -4.25 -1.80 29.77
C LEU A 460 -3.74 -0.38 29.94
N ARG A 461 -4.63 0.61 29.83
CA ARG A 461 -4.31 2.02 30.07
C ARG A 461 -5.34 2.66 30.98
N ILE A 462 -4.86 3.41 31.97
CA ILE A 462 -5.66 4.13 32.95
C ILE A 462 -5.33 5.61 32.80
N VAL A 463 -6.34 6.40 32.47
CA VAL A 463 -6.24 7.86 32.29
C VAL A 463 -6.76 8.55 33.56
N ASN A 464 -6.06 9.60 33.98
CA ASN A 464 -6.31 10.38 35.20
C ASN A 464 -6.41 9.51 36.47
N PRO A 465 -5.37 8.72 36.80
CA PRO A 465 -5.38 7.88 37.99
C PRO A 465 -5.48 8.75 39.26
N GLY A 466 -6.45 8.45 40.13
CA GLY A 466 -6.64 9.15 41.41
C GLY A 466 -7.50 10.42 41.35
N GLU A 467 -8.09 10.75 40.20
CA GLU A 467 -9.07 11.83 40.07
C GLU A 467 -10.51 11.30 39.94
N ASP A 468 -11.51 12.14 40.23
CA ASP A 468 -12.94 11.79 40.16
C ASP A 468 -13.40 11.32 38.76
N LYS A 469 -12.65 11.65 37.70
CA LYS A 469 -12.88 11.24 36.31
C LYS A 469 -11.87 10.21 35.81
N GLN A 470 -11.47 9.27 36.67
CA GLN A 470 -10.62 8.15 36.24
C GLN A 470 -11.32 7.34 35.15
N LYS A 471 -10.65 7.20 34.00
CA LYS A 471 -11.11 6.39 32.88
C LYS A 471 -10.16 5.22 32.66
N ILE A 472 -10.69 4.01 32.71
CA ILE A 472 -9.93 2.80 32.37
C ILE A 472 -10.28 2.47 30.92
N GLU A 473 -9.28 2.52 30.03
CA GLU A 473 -9.45 2.14 28.63
C GLU A 473 -9.65 0.61 28.51
N PRO A 474 -10.33 0.14 27.45
CA PRO A 474 -10.60 -1.27 27.26
C PRO A 474 -9.34 -2.14 27.32
N TYR A 475 -9.43 -3.23 28.08
CA TYR A 475 -8.38 -4.23 28.14
C TYR A 475 -8.36 -5.04 26.84
N THR A 476 -7.18 -5.16 26.23
CA THR A 476 -7.01 -5.98 25.02
C THR A 476 -6.05 -7.13 25.29
N SER A 477 -6.34 -8.29 24.70
CA SER A 477 -5.46 -9.46 24.78
C SER A 477 -5.48 -10.23 23.47
N ASN A 478 -4.27 -10.49 22.97
CA ASN A 478 -4.00 -11.22 21.74
C ASN A 478 -3.17 -12.44 22.08
N THR A 479 -3.74 -13.62 21.93
CA THR A 479 -3.04 -14.89 22.15
C THR A 479 -2.86 -15.60 20.82
N THR A 480 -1.65 -16.01 20.50
CA THR A 480 -1.33 -16.85 19.35
C THR A 480 -0.66 -18.12 19.83
N ILE A 481 -1.22 -19.27 19.45
CA ILE A 481 -0.65 -20.58 19.65
C ILE A 481 -0.10 -21.03 18.29
N SER A 482 1.22 -21.16 18.16
CA SER A 482 1.88 -21.54 16.92
C SER A 482 2.25 -23.02 16.92
N PHE A 483 1.76 -23.76 15.94
CA PHE A 483 2.07 -25.18 15.73
C PHE A 483 3.22 -25.36 14.71
N GLY A 484 4.15 -24.40 14.65
CA GLY A 484 5.24 -24.39 13.68
C GLY A 484 4.73 -24.31 12.23
N THR A 485 5.23 -25.18 11.36
CA THR A 485 4.81 -25.25 9.94
C THR A 485 3.41 -25.81 9.73
N PHE A 486 2.77 -26.36 10.78
CA PHE A 486 1.43 -26.94 10.66
C PHE A 486 0.36 -25.86 10.62
N GLY A 487 0.55 -24.76 11.36
CA GLY A 487 -0.43 -23.68 11.44
C GLY A 487 -0.36 -22.86 12.74
N SER A 488 -1.41 -22.09 13.02
CA SER A 488 -1.55 -21.30 14.23
C SER A 488 -3.02 -21.11 14.63
N LEU A 489 -3.27 -20.90 15.92
CA LEU A 489 -4.54 -20.44 16.48
C LEU A 489 -4.34 -19.05 17.09
N THR A 490 -5.04 -18.05 16.59
CA THR A 490 -5.02 -16.68 17.12
C THR A 490 -6.36 -16.35 17.76
N HIS A 491 -6.32 -15.87 18.99
CA HIS A 491 -7.47 -15.43 19.78
C HIS A 491 -7.28 -13.97 20.19
N ASN A 492 -8.20 -13.11 19.79
CA ASN A 492 -8.23 -11.69 20.14
C ASN A 492 -9.48 -11.44 20.99
N MET A 493 -9.29 -10.79 22.13
CA MET A 493 -10.39 -10.36 22.99
C MET A 493 -10.23 -8.90 23.41
N VAL A 494 -11.36 -8.21 23.51
CA VAL A 494 -11.45 -6.84 24.04
C VAL A 494 -12.52 -6.82 25.13
N LEU A 495 -12.12 -6.45 26.34
CA LEU A 495 -12.98 -6.25 27.50
C LEU A 495 -13.11 -4.75 27.74
N ASP A 496 -14.31 -4.22 27.57
CA ASP A 496 -14.60 -2.85 27.96
C ASP A 496 -14.74 -2.80 29.47
N THR A 497 -13.83 -2.07 30.11
CA THR A 497 -13.72 -1.97 31.57
C THR A 497 -14.78 -1.06 32.18
N GLU A 498 -15.36 -0.13 31.42
CA GLU A 498 -16.46 0.71 31.88
C GLU A 498 -17.76 -0.09 31.87
N LEU A 499 -18.02 -0.84 30.79
CA LEU A 499 -19.19 -1.71 30.67
C LEU A 499 -19.06 -3.02 31.46
N ARG A 500 -17.82 -3.42 31.81
CA ARG A 500 -17.46 -4.72 32.41
C ARG A 500 -17.90 -5.92 31.55
N GLU A 501 -17.92 -5.73 30.23
CA GLU A 501 -18.36 -6.73 29.26
C GLU A 501 -17.35 -6.87 28.11
N PHE A 502 -17.25 -8.08 27.55
CA PHE A 502 -16.49 -8.29 26.32
C PHE A 502 -17.19 -7.63 25.14
N THR A 503 -16.48 -6.75 24.44
CA THR A 503 -17.02 -6.06 23.25
C THR A 503 -16.66 -6.78 21.96
N ARG A 504 -15.57 -7.54 21.95
CA ARG A 504 -15.11 -8.26 20.77
C ARG A 504 -14.34 -9.52 21.15
N ILE A 505 -14.67 -10.62 20.48
CA ILE A 505 -13.92 -11.88 20.53
C ILE A 505 -13.75 -12.37 19.09
N ASN A 506 -12.51 -12.57 18.65
CA ASN A 506 -12.22 -13.22 17.37
C ASN A 506 -11.27 -14.38 17.59
N THR A 507 -11.60 -15.52 17.04
CA THR A 507 -10.74 -16.71 17.08
C THR A 507 -10.51 -17.18 15.66
N ASN A 508 -9.25 -17.27 15.24
CA ASN A 508 -8.84 -17.68 13.91
C ASN A 508 -7.90 -18.88 14.03
N LEU A 509 -8.31 -20.02 13.50
CA LEU A 509 -7.48 -21.20 13.33
C LEU A 509 -7.03 -21.24 11.87
N ASN A 510 -5.73 -21.33 11.63
CA ASN A 510 -5.16 -21.51 10.30
C ASN A 510 -4.25 -22.74 10.33
N LEU A 511 -4.61 -23.79 9.60
CA LEU A 511 -3.86 -25.03 9.44
C LEU A 511 -3.29 -25.08 8.02
N THR A 512 -2.27 -24.25 7.78
CA THR A 512 -1.70 -23.99 6.45
C THR A 512 -1.30 -25.27 5.70
N LYS A 513 -0.72 -26.27 6.39
CA LYS A 513 -0.32 -27.55 5.77
C LYS A 513 -1.52 -28.37 5.26
N LEU A 514 -2.67 -28.25 5.93
CA LEU A 514 -3.91 -28.91 5.51
C LEU A 514 -4.72 -28.07 4.52
N GLY A 515 -4.35 -26.80 4.31
CA GLY A 515 -5.14 -25.85 3.53
C GLY A 515 -6.46 -25.48 4.22
N LEU A 516 -6.57 -25.66 5.53
CA LEU A 516 -7.81 -25.41 6.28
C LEU A 516 -7.68 -24.14 7.12
N SER A 517 -8.74 -23.35 7.18
CA SER A 517 -8.85 -22.25 8.14
C SER A 517 -10.27 -22.15 8.68
N ALA A 518 -10.40 -21.78 9.95
CA ALA A 518 -11.68 -21.49 10.58
C ALA A 518 -11.59 -20.15 11.31
N SER A 519 -12.63 -19.35 11.23
CA SER A 519 -12.71 -18.10 11.99
C SER A 519 -14.07 -17.96 12.66
N TYR A 520 -14.06 -17.59 13.92
CA TYR A 520 -15.24 -17.24 14.71
C TYR A 520 -15.13 -15.78 15.15
N SER A 521 -16.22 -15.04 15.06
CA SER A 521 -16.30 -13.65 15.52
C SER A 521 -17.55 -13.43 16.37
N ALA A 522 -17.38 -12.70 17.47
CA ALA A 522 -18.44 -12.17 18.29
C ALA A 522 -18.16 -10.71 18.59
N THR A 523 -19.19 -9.88 18.49
CA THR A 523 -19.10 -8.43 18.64
C THR A 523 -20.29 -7.93 19.44
N ARG A 524 -20.09 -6.86 20.21
CA ARG A 524 -21.19 -6.18 20.91
C ARG A 524 -22.06 -5.46 19.90
N MET A 525 -23.30 -5.93 19.74
CA MET A 525 -24.26 -5.40 18.78
C MET A 525 -25.69 -5.65 19.25
N THR A 526 -26.65 -4.92 18.66
CA THR A 526 -28.07 -5.29 18.78
C THR A 526 -28.33 -6.50 17.88
N GLY A 527 -28.94 -7.55 18.45
CA GLY A 527 -29.23 -8.77 17.70
C GLY A 527 -30.35 -8.58 16.69
N TYR A 528 -30.53 -9.54 15.78
CA TYR A 528 -31.61 -9.56 14.81
C TYR A 528 -32.64 -10.65 15.17
N ARG A 529 -33.91 -10.41 14.81
CA ARG A 529 -34.97 -11.43 14.83
C ARG A 529 -35.65 -11.50 13.47
N LEU A 530 -36.06 -12.70 13.08
CA LEU A 530 -36.87 -12.90 11.88
C LEU A 530 -38.33 -12.61 12.25
N GLU A 531 -38.94 -11.61 11.61
CA GLU A 531 -40.36 -11.33 11.78
C GLU A 531 -41.19 -12.28 10.92
N ILE A 532 -42.20 -12.88 11.53
CA ILE A 532 -43.10 -13.85 10.88
C ILE A 532 -44.50 -13.22 10.86
N GLN A 533 -45.12 -13.20 9.69
CA GLN A 533 -46.48 -12.71 9.48
C GLN A 533 -47.50 -13.71 10.08
N ALA A 534 -48.74 -13.25 10.28
CA ALA A 534 -49.80 -14.06 10.89
C ALA A 534 -50.16 -15.33 10.08
N ASP A 535 -49.82 -15.37 8.78
CA ASP A 535 -49.99 -16.52 7.89
C ASP A 535 -48.81 -17.52 7.95
N GLY A 536 -47.82 -17.28 8.81
CA GLY A 536 -46.63 -18.11 8.96
C GLY A 536 -45.50 -17.81 7.96
N THR A 537 -45.63 -16.79 7.12
CA THR A 537 -44.59 -16.40 6.15
C THR A 537 -43.56 -15.44 6.77
N PRO A 538 -42.26 -15.58 6.47
CA PRO A 538 -41.24 -14.66 6.99
C PRO A 538 -41.29 -13.30 6.26
N SER A 539 -41.42 -12.22 7.03
CA SER A 539 -41.49 -10.83 6.55
C SER A 539 -40.10 -10.22 6.31
N GLY A 540 -39.09 -10.64 7.08
CA GLY A 540 -37.72 -10.15 6.99
C GLY A 540 -37.02 -10.06 8.34
N TRP A 541 -35.73 -9.72 8.33
CA TRP A 541 -34.94 -9.52 9.55
C TRP A 541 -35.11 -8.11 10.09
N VAL A 542 -35.49 -7.99 11.36
CA VAL A 542 -35.59 -6.71 12.07
C VAL A 542 -34.64 -6.69 13.27
N THR A 543 -34.10 -5.52 13.57
CA THR A 543 -33.22 -5.33 14.74
C THR A 543 -34.02 -5.41 16.03
N ASN A 544 -33.48 -6.10 17.03
CA ASN A 544 -34.07 -6.13 18.37
C ASN A 544 -33.94 -4.74 19.04
N THR A 545 -34.92 -4.39 19.86
CA THR A 545 -35.02 -3.08 20.55
C THR A 545 -34.31 -3.03 21.90
N GLY A 546 -33.51 -4.05 22.24
CA GLY A 546 -32.77 -4.12 23.50
C GLY A 546 -31.38 -3.48 23.43
N GLU A 547 -30.72 -3.35 24.59
CA GLU A 547 -29.34 -2.86 24.66
C GLU A 547 -28.37 -3.79 23.90
N PRO A 548 -27.33 -3.23 23.25
CA PRO A 548 -26.33 -4.04 22.57
C PRO A 548 -25.61 -4.93 23.59
N SER A 549 -25.42 -6.19 23.24
CA SER A 549 -24.69 -7.18 24.05
C SER A 549 -23.77 -7.97 23.15
N LEU A 550 -22.81 -8.71 23.72
CA LEU A 550 -21.94 -9.57 22.93
C LEU A 550 -22.79 -10.64 22.22
N LYS A 551 -22.78 -10.64 20.89
CA LYS A 551 -23.44 -11.64 20.06
C LYS A 551 -22.44 -12.29 19.11
N SER A 552 -22.58 -13.60 18.91
CA SER A 552 -21.86 -14.33 17.86
C SER A 552 -22.28 -13.78 16.50
N ASN A 553 -21.33 -13.26 15.72
CA ASN A 553 -21.62 -12.60 14.46
C ASN A 553 -21.43 -13.54 13.27
N ASP A 554 -20.22 -14.04 13.06
CA ASP A 554 -19.90 -14.90 11.93
C ASP A 554 -19.09 -16.12 12.35
N LEU A 555 -19.34 -17.25 11.68
CA LEU A 555 -18.52 -18.45 11.73
C LEU A 555 -18.16 -18.85 10.30
N ARG A 556 -16.86 -18.87 9.98
CA ARG A 556 -16.36 -19.19 8.64
C ARG A 556 -15.44 -20.39 8.69
N PHE A 557 -15.60 -21.27 7.71
CA PHE A 557 -14.67 -22.35 7.41
C PHE A 557 -14.21 -22.18 5.97
N SER A 558 -12.92 -22.26 5.74
CA SER A 558 -12.36 -22.17 4.39
C SER A 558 -11.36 -23.30 4.19
N PHE A 559 -11.36 -23.84 2.98
CA PHE A 559 -10.42 -24.81 2.48
C PHE A 559 -9.80 -24.26 1.21
N SER A 560 -8.49 -24.09 1.18
CA SER A 560 -7.75 -23.66 0.01
C SER A 560 -6.51 -24.53 -0.10
N LYS A 561 -6.43 -25.29 -1.19
CA LYS A 561 -5.27 -26.12 -1.47
C LYS A 561 -5.01 -26.13 -2.96
N SER A 562 -3.81 -25.75 -3.32
CA SER A 562 -3.27 -25.94 -4.65
C SER A 562 -2.29 -27.11 -4.62
N LEU A 563 -2.43 -27.99 -5.60
CA LEU A 563 -1.40 -28.94 -5.96
C LEU A 563 -0.31 -28.15 -6.70
N SER A 564 0.90 -28.16 -6.16
CA SER A 564 2.08 -27.58 -6.82
C SER A 564 2.23 -28.13 -8.23
N GLN A 565 2.76 -27.32 -9.16
CA GLN A 565 2.94 -27.73 -10.56
C GLN A 565 3.65 -29.08 -10.63
N ILE A 566 2.94 -30.10 -11.11
CA ILE A 566 3.51 -31.42 -11.36
C ILE A 566 4.08 -31.36 -12.77
N GLU A 567 5.40 -31.43 -12.86
CA GLU A 567 6.12 -31.55 -14.12
C GLU A 567 6.14 -33.02 -14.53
N ILE A 568 5.51 -33.31 -15.67
CA ILE A 568 5.38 -34.65 -16.24
C ILE A 568 6.10 -34.62 -17.60
N TRP A 569 6.68 -35.76 -17.97
CA TRP A 569 7.34 -35.96 -19.27
C TRP A 569 8.54 -35.02 -19.52
N LYS A 570 9.52 -35.02 -18.60
CA LYS A 570 10.74 -34.20 -18.68
C LYS A 570 10.43 -32.70 -18.83
N ASP A 571 9.57 -32.20 -17.95
CA ASP A 571 9.19 -30.78 -17.84
C ASP A 571 8.51 -30.23 -19.11
N ARG A 572 7.93 -31.13 -19.92
CA ARG A 572 7.17 -30.77 -21.12
C ARG A 572 5.68 -30.61 -20.84
N MET A 573 5.18 -31.16 -19.74
CA MET A 573 3.79 -31.02 -19.33
C MET A 573 3.71 -30.57 -17.88
N ASN A 574 3.10 -29.41 -17.65
CA ASN A 574 2.91 -28.86 -16.31
C ASN A 574 1.43 -28.92 -15.98
N PHE A 575 1.13 -29.60 -14.89
CA PHE A 575 -0.22 -29.74 -14.37
C PHE A 575 -0.36 -29.00 -13.04
N SER A 576 -1.39 -28.18 -12.90
CA SER A 576 -1.75 -27.59 -11.61
C SER A 576 -3.25 -27.63 -11.40
N PHE A 577 -3.63 -27.82 -10.14
CA PHE A 577 -5.02 -27.94 -9.73
C PHE A 577 -5.19 -27.24 -8.40
N SER A 578 -6.19 -26.37 -8.30
CA SER A 578 -6.49 -25.61 -7.09
C SER A 578 -7.96 -25.76 -6.74
N VAL A 579 -8.21 -26.05 -5.46
CA VAL A 579 -9.55 -26.05 -4.88
C VAL A 579 -9.62 -24.95 -3.85
N ASN A 580 -10.64 -24.11 -3.97
CA ASN A 580 -10.97 -23.07 -3.00
C ASN A 580 -12.41 -23.27 -2.58
N SER A 581 -12.68 -23.39 -1.29
CA SER A 581 -14.03 -23.55 -0.77
C SER A 581 -14.15 -22.69 0.48
N SER A 582 -15.25 -21.97 0.61
CA SER A 582 -15.49 -21.15 1.80
C SER A 582 -16.95 -21.18 2.19
N LEU A 583 -17.20 -21.67 3.39
CA LEU A 583 -18.47 -21.70 4.08
C LEU A 583 -18.51 -20.52 5.05
N ASN A 584 -19.44 -19.60 4.87
CA ASN A 584 -19.63 -18.44 5.75
C ASN A 584 -21.02 -18.48 6.36
N PHE A 585 -21.10 -18.72 7.66
CA PHE A 585 -22.32 -18.63 8.45
C PHE A 585 -22.44 -17.26 9.06
N ASN A 586 -23.51 -16.56 8.69
CA ASN A 586 -23.94 -15.38 9.44
C ASN A 586 -24.85 -15.86 10.56
N LEU A 587 -24.40 -15.73 11.81
CA LEU A 587 -25.09 -16.23 12.99
C LEU A 587 -26.19 -15.27 13.50
N GLN A 588 -26.30 -14.08 12.90
CA GLN A 588 -27.38 -13.13 13.19
C GLN A 588 -28.51 -13.23 12.17
N GLN A 589 -28.17 -13.37 10.90
CA GLN A 589 -29.09 -13.49 9.78
C GLN A 589 -28.76 -14.75 8.99
N TYR A 590 -29.24 -15.90 9.47
CA TYR A 590 -28.86 -17.20 8.92
C TYR A 590 -29.14 -17.35 7.42
N THR A 591 -30.16 -16.66 6.89
CA THR A 591 -30.48 -16.64 5.44
C THR A 591 -29.43 -15.95 4.58
N SER A 592 -28.53 -15.16 5.17
CA SER A 592 -27.41 -14.49 4.51
C SER A 592 -26.14 -15.35 4.48
N SER A 593 -26.20 -16.57 5.02
CA SER A 593 -25.09 -17.53 4.98
C SER A 593 -24.85 -18.06 3.56
N ARG A 594 -23.59 -18.32 3.22
CA ARG A 594 -23.21 -18.70 1.85
C ARG A 594 -22.12 -19.75 1.86
N PHE A 595 -22.13 -20.62 0.86
CA PHE A 595 -21.01 -21.50 0.54
C PHE A 595 -20.51 -21.20 -0.86
N THR A 596 -19.21 -21.01 -0.99
CA THR A 596 -18.54 -20.75 -2.27
C THR A 596 -17.59 -21.89 -2.59
N PHE A 597 -17.54 -22.29 -3.85
CA PHE A 597 -16.73 -23.39 -4.35
C PHE A 597 -16.09 -22.98 -5.68
N GLY A 598 -14.77 -22.86 -5.66
CA GLY A 598 -13.93 -22.56 -6.79
C GLY A 598 -13.02 -23.72 -7.13
N LEU A 599 -12.94 -24.04 -8.42
CA LEU A 599 -11.97 -24.97 -8.99
C LEU A 599 -11.17 -24.27 -10.07
N THR A 600 -9.85 -24.44 -10.03
CA THR A 600 -8.97 -23.99 -11.11
C THR A 600 -8.09 -25.15 -11.55
N PHE A 601 -8.10 -25.43 -12.84
CA PHE A 601 -7.30 -26.43 -13.51
C PHE A 601 -6.41 -25.73 -14.53
N ARG A 602 -5.13 -26.08 -14.58
CA ARG A 602 -4.25 -25.63 -15.64
C ARG A 602 -3.34 -26.76 -16.12
N LEU A 603 -3.28 -26.93 -17.43
CA LEU A 603 -2.45 -27.87 -18.15
C LEU A 603 -1.64 -27.11 -19.20
N ALA A 604 -0.33 -27.03 -19.02
CA ALA A 604 0.57 -26.43 -20.00
C ALA A 604 1.44 -27.53 -20.64
N ILE A 605 1.43 -27.59 -21.96
CA ILE A 605 2.25 -28.47 -22.80
C ILE A 605 3.25 -27.57 -23.53
N ALA A 606 4.53 -27.78 -23.28
CA ALA A 606 5.61 -26.93 -23.76
C ALA A 606 5.55 -26.71 -25.29
N LYS A 607 5.54 -25.44 -25.70
CA LYS A 607 5.48 -25.00 -27.11
C LYS A 607 4.29 -25.56 -27.90
N PHE A 608 3.24 -26.02 -27.23
CA PHE A 608 2.08 -26.59 -27.89
C PHE A 608 0.77 -26.01 -27.37
N LEU A 609 0.44 -26.13 -26.08
CA LEU A 609 -0.88 -25.77 -25.58
C LEU A 609 -0.83 -25.31 -24.12
N ASP A 610 -1.38 -24.15 -23.77
CA ASP A 610 -1.69 -23.77 -22.39
C ASP A 610 -3.20 -23.72 -22.22
N LEU A 611 -3.74 -24.63 -21.40
CA LEU A 611 -5.16 -24.76 -21.13
C LEU A 611 -5.41 -24.40 -19.66
N SER A 612 -6.22 -23.38 -19.40
CA SER A 612 -6.63 -22.96 -18.06
C SER A 612 -8.16 -22.94 -17.99
N MET A 613 -8.73 -23.63 -17.00
CA MET A 613 -10.15 -23.68 -16.73
C MET A 613 -10.41 -23.26 -15.29
N SER A 614 -11.34 -22.33 -15.10
CA SER A 614 -11.75 -21.84 -13.79
C SER A 614 -13.27 -21.91 -13.68
N PHE A 615 -13.75 -22.46 -12.58
CA PHE A 615 -15.16 -22.62 -12.28
C PHE A 615 -15.45 -22.09 -10.88
N ASN A 616 -16.51 -21.29 -10.72
CA ASN A 616 -16.96 -20.79 -9.43
C ASN A 616 -18.47 -20.98 -9.26
N SER A 617 -18.86 -21.60 -8.16
CA SER A 617 -20.24 -21.88 -7.77
C SER A 617 -20.52 -21.35 -6.37
N GLU A 618 -21.72 -20.82 -6.17
CA GLU A 618 -22.18 -20.28 -4.89
C GLU A 618 -23.53 -20.92 -4.52
N ASN A 619 -23.65 -21.36 -3.27
CA ASN A 619 -24.89 -21.73 -2.63
C ASN A 619 -25.28 -20.64 -1.62
N ALA A 620 -26.24 -19.80 -2.01
CA ALA A 620 -26.77 -18.72 -1.18
C ALA A 620 -27.89 -19.16 -0.24
N VAL A 621 -28.30 -20.43 -0.29
CA VAL A 621 -29.34 -21.03 0.55
C VAL A 621 -28.78 -22.14 1.43
N ILE A 622 -27.51 -22.03 1.82
CA ILE A 622 -26.80 -23.03 2.62
C ILE A 622 -27.52 -23.34 3.95
N TYR A 623 -28.24 -22.36 4.50
CA TYR A 623 -29.07 -22.53 5.70
C TYR A 623 -30.09 -23.67 5.63
N ARG A 624 -30.44 -24.12 4.43
CA ARG A 624 -31.36 -25.24 4.24
C ARG A 624 -30.83 -26.57 4.76
N TYR A 625 -29.53 -26.80 4.78
CA TYR A 625 -28.96 -28.10 5.21
C TYR A 625 -28.76 -28.21 6.73
N TYR A 626 -28.81 -27.10 7.47
CA TYR A 626 -28.61 -27.09 8.93
C TYR A 626 -29.76 -26.44 9.68
N ARG A 627 -30.97 -26.42 9.09
CA ARG A 627 -32.17 -25.82 9.69
C ARG A 627 -32.47 -26.35 11.10
N SER A 628 -32.19 -27.62 11.36
CA SER A 628 -32.38 -28.26 12.67
C SER A 628 -31.48 -27.71 13.78
N LEU A 629 -30.38 -27.05 13.42
CA LEU A 629 -29.43 -26.43 14.36
C LEU A 629 -29.73 -24.94 14.60
N LEU A 630 -30.74 -24.37 13.92
CA LEU A 630 -31.08 -22.95 13.99
C LEU A 630 -32.22 -22.69 14.98
N PRO A 631 -31.99 -21.91 16.05
CA PRO A 631 -33.02 -21.59 17.01
C PRO A 631 -34.07 -20.62 16.41
N GLY A 632 -35.36 -20.89 16.67
CA GLY A 632 -36.46 -19.95 16.39
C GLY A 632 -37.05 -19.98 14.98
N LEU A 633 -36.78 -21.02 14.18
CA LEU A 633 -37.49 -21.25 12.92
C LEU A 633 -38.84 -21.95 13.19
N PRO A 634 -39.96 -21.47 12.63
CA PRO A 634 -41.26 -22.14 12.76
C PRO A 634 -41.26 -23.50 12.04
N ASP A 635 -42.05 -24.45 12.57
CA ASP A 635 -42.15 -25.83 12.05
C ASP A 635 -42.57 -25.89 10.58
N THR A 636 -43.28 -24.89 10.08
CA THR A 636 -43.67 -24.75 8.66
C THR A 636 -42.48 -24.58 7.71
N ILE A 637 -41.38 -23.97 8.16
CA ILE A 637 -40.13 -23.82 7.39
C ILE A 637 -39.21 -25.05 7.59
N LEU A 638 -39.39 -25.79 8.68
CA LEU A 638 -38.63 -27.00 9.00
C LEU A 638 -39.15 -28.25 8.25
N ASN A 639 -40.45 -28.31 7.97
CA ASN A 639 -41.14 -29.51 7.42
C ASN A 639 -41.45 -29.44 5.92
N ASP A 640 -40.78 -28.58 5.16
CA ASP A 640 -40.97 -28.51 3.70
C ASP A 640 -40.38 -29.79 3.05
N GLU A 641 -41.24 -30.74 2.67
CA GLU A 641 -40.90 -32.08 2.16
C GLU A 641 -40.21 -32.09 0.77
N GLY A 642 -39.90 -30.91 0.22
CA GLY A 642 -39.29 -30.71 -1.08
C GLY A 642 -37.76 -30.58 -1.05
N GLU A 643 -37.09 -31.73 -1.13
CA GLU A 643 -35.74 -31.95 -1.68
C GLU A 643 -34.47 -31.42 -0.97
N GLN A 644 -33.68 -32.43 -0.53
CA GLN A 644 -32.23 -32.49 -0.29
C GLN A 644 -31.67 -31.93 1.04
N TYR A 645 -31.67 -32.81 2.06
CA TYR A 645 -30.96 -32.64 3.33
C TYR A 645 -29.42 -32.72 3.22
N ASN A 646 -28.90 -33.18 2.08
CA ASN A 646 -27.46 -33.46 1.93
C ASN A 646 -26.79 -32.46 0.97
N LEU A 647 -25.83 -31.71 1.52
CA LEU A 647 -25.02 -30.73 0.80
C LEU A 647 -24.29 -31.31 -0.41
N PHE A 648 -23.74 -32.52 -0.27
CA PHE A 648 -22.90 -33.15 -1.29
C PHE A 648 -23.73 -33.67 -2.46
N SER A 649 -24.90 -34.27 -2.19
CA SER A 649 -25.80 -34.68 -3.26
C SER A 649 -26.28 -33.47 -4.05
N ASP A 650 -26.54 -32.36 -3.36
CA ASP A 650 -27.01 -31.15 -4.02
C ASP A 650 -25.91 -30.48 -4.85
N LEU A 651 -24.67 -30.45 -4.35
CA LEU A 651 -23.51 -30.02 -5.13
C LEU A 651 -23.35 -30.88 -6.40
N LEU A 652 -23.46 -32.21 -6.31
CA LEU A 652 -23.38 -33.08 -7.49
C LEU A 652 -24.54 -32.85 -8.46
N ASN A 653 -25.76 -32.67 -7.96
CA ASN A 653 -26.93 -32.36 -8.78
C ASN A 653 -26.79 -31.01 -9.51
N SER A 654 -26.03 -30.06 -8.97
CA SER A 654 -25.75 -28.78 -9.64
C SER A 654 -24.94 -28.92 -10.95
N PHE A 655 -24.19 -30.01 -11.10
CA PHE A 655 -23.39 -30.32 -12.31
C PHE A 655 -24.09 -31.33 -13.24
N ARG A 656 -25.34 -31.70 -12.98
CA ARG A 656 -26.09 -32.61 -13.85
C ARG A 656 -26.58 -31.90 -15.10
N PHE A 657 -25.98 -32.21 -16.23
CA PHE A 657 -26.42 -31.74 -17.56
C PHE A 657 -27.45 -32.67 -18.21
N ASP A 658 -27.70 -33.83 -17.61
CA ASP A 658 -28.66 -34.85 -18.00
C ASP A 658 -30.09 -34.60 -17.49
N ASP A 659 -30.23 -33.97 -16.32
CA ASP A 659 -31.51 -33.72 -15.64
C ASP A 659 -31.66 -32.25 -15.23
N ASP A 660 -32.38 -31.50 -16.07
CA ASP A 660 -32.61 -30.07 -15.87
C ASP A 660 -33.42 -29.73 -14.62
N ALA A 661 -34.34 -30.60 -14.21
CA ALA A 661 -35.19 -30.36 -13.04
C ALA A 661 -34.34 -30.39 -11.76
N ARG A 662 -33.48 -31.41 -11.63
CA ARG A 662 -32.55 -31.55 -10.48
C ARG A 662 -31.48 -30.47 -10.44
N ARG A 663 -30.96 -30.06 -11.61
CA ARG A 663 -30.01 -28.94 -11.69
C ARG A 663 -30.67 -27.61 -11.30
N ARG A 664 -31.93 -27.40 -11.68
CA ARG A 664 -32.69 -26.19 -11.32
C ARG A 664 -33.08 -26.16 -9.85
N SER A 665 -33.44 -27.29 -9.24
CA SER A 665 -33.78 -27.37 -7.81
C SER A 665 -32.57 -27.19 -6.89
N SER A 666 -31.35 -27.41 -7.39
CA SER A 666 -30.13 -27.28 -6.60
C SER A 666 -29.88 -25.89 -6.02
N GLY A 667 -29.43 -25.81 -4.77
CA GLY A 667 -29.03 -24.56 -4.13
C GLY A 667 -27.72 -23.98 -4.67
N PHE A 668 -26.88 -24.80 -5.30
CA PHE A 668 -25.60 -24.40 -5.89
C PHE A 668 -25.80 -23.83 -7.29
N LYS A 669 -25.48 -22.55 -7.47
CA LYS A 669 -25.59 -21.86 -8.76
C LYS A 669 -24.20 -21.44 -9.24
N MET A 670 -23.90 -21.73 -10.50
CA MET A 670 -22.68 -21.26 -11.17
C MET A 670 -22.67 -19.73 -11.23
N LYS A 671 -21.57 -19.12 -10.78
CA LYS A 671 -21.34 -17.66 -10.78
C LYS A 671 -20.38 -17.22 -11.84
N SER A 672 -19.42 -18.06 -12.19
CA SER A 672 -18.56 -17.83 -13.35
C SER A 672 -17.96 -19.14 -13.84
N PHE A 673 -17.74 -19.19 -15.14
CA PHE A 673 -16.94 -20.20 -15.81
C PHE A 673 -16.01 -19.49 -16.79
N SER A 674 -14.73 -19.86 -16.78
CA SER A 674 -13.74 -19.32 -17.70
C SER A 674 -12.87 -20.46 -18.24
N LEU A 675 -12.71 -20.50 -19.55
CA LEU A 675 -11.82 -21.42 -20.27
C LEU A 675 -10.90 -20.58 -21.14
N GLN A 676 -9.60 -20.74 -20.95
CA GLN A 676 -8.56 -20.13 -21.77
C GLN A 676 -7.71 -21.24 -22.37
N ALA A 677 -7.54 -21.25 -23.69
CA ALA A 677 -6.70 -22.20 -24.39
C ALA A 677 -5.80 -21.44 -25.37
N SER A 678 -4.49 -21.51 -25.17
CA SER A 678 -3.48 -20.89 -26.04
C SER A 678 -2.70 -21.97 -26.76
N HIS A 679 -2.89 -22.12 -28.07
CA HIS A 679 -2.16 -23.07 -28.90
C HIS A 679 -0.98 -22.36 -29.60
N PHE A 680 0.23 -22.84 -29.36
CA PHE A 680 1.46 -22.31 -29.91
C PHE A 680 1.81 -23.04 -31.21
N MET A 681 1.93 -22.29 -32.31
CA MET A 681 2.19 -22.77 -33.66
C MET A 681 3.46 -22.14 -34.24
N GLY A 682 4.53 -22.06 -33.42
CA GLY A 682 5.80 -21.43 -33.81
C GLY A 682 5.68 -19.91 -33.89
N ASP A 683 5.51 -19.38 -35.10
CA ASP A 683 5.37 -17.93 -35.38
C ASP A 683 3.93 -17.43 -35.16
N TRP A 684 3.02 -18.29 -34.75
CA TRP A 684 1.61 -17.96 -34.55
C TRP A 684 1.11 -18.49 -33.21
N ASN A 685 0.27 -17.71 -32.54
CA ASN A 685 -0.47 -18.12 -31.35
C ASN A 685 -1.97 -18.07 -31.63
N ALA A 686 -2.69 -19.14 -31.35
CA ALA A 686 -4.15 -19.14 -31.35
C ALA A 686 -4.66 -19.15 -29.91
N ASN A 687 -5.33 -18.08 -29.49
CA ASN A 687 -5.88 -17.91 -28.16
C ASN A 687 -7.40 -17.97 -28.21
N LEU A 688 -7.98 -18.96 -27.52
CA LEU A 688 -9.40 -19.09 -27.28
C LEU A 688 -9.69 -18.70 -25.82
N THR A 689 -10.60 -17.75 -25.64
CA THR A 689 -11.14 -17.38 -24.32
C THR A 689 -12.65 -17.54 -24.36
N VAL A 690 -13.19 -18.32 -23.44
CA VAL A 690 -14.63 -18.46 -23.21
C VAL A 690 -14.91 -18.03 -21.78
N SER A 691 -15.80 -17.06 -21.59
CA SER A 691 -16.29 -16.60 -20.29
C SER A 691 -17.80 -16.76 -20.24
N MET A 692 -18.31 -17.28 -19.13
CA MET A 692 -19.75 -17.39 -18.89
C MET A 692 -20.06 -16.87 -17.49
N ALA A 693 -21.04 -15.98 -17.39
CA ALA A 693 -21.48 -15.41 -16.12
C ALA A 693 -22.99 -15.10 -16.16
N PRO A 694 -23.73 -15.33 -15.05
CA PRO A 694 -25.13 -14.95 -14.98
C PRO A 694 -25.26 -13.43 -14.88
N TYR A 695 -26.19 -12.85 -15.63
CA TYR A 695 -26.59 -11.45 -15.53
C TYR A 695 -28.12 -11.36 -15.42
N ARG A 696 -28.62 -10.23 -14.92
CA ARG A 696 -30.05 -9.97 -14.81
C ARG A 696 -30.44 -8.84 -15.78
N PRO A 697 -31.21 -9.13 -16.84
CA PRO A 697 -31.73 -8.10 -17.74
C PRO A 697 -32.69 -7.14 -17.00
N THR A 698 -32.66 -5.85 -17.34
CA THR A 698 -33.50 -4.80 -16.73
C THR A 698 -35.00 -5.11 -16.79
N ASN A 699 -35.45 -5.83 -17.83
CA ASN A 699 -36.86 -6.12 -18.09
C ASN A 699 -37.29 -7.54 -17.65
N SER A 700 -36.44 -8.29 -16.93
CA SER A 700 -36.74 -9.65 -16.49
C SER A 700 -36.45 -9.87 -15.01
N ASN A 701 -37.34 -10.59 -14.33
CA ASN A 701 -37.09 -11.11 -12.98
C ASN A 701 -36.30 -12.44 -12.98
N SER A 702 -35.85 -12.91 -14.15
CA SER A 702 -35.01 -14.11 -14.28
C SER A 702 -33.56 -13.76 -14.59
N TYR A 703 -32.63 -14.53 -14.02
CA TYR A 703 -31.23 -14.47 -14.41
C TYR A 703 -31.03 -15.23 -15.72
N GLN A 704 -30.27 -14.64 -16.64
CA GLN A 704 -29.85 -15.25 -17.89
C GLN A 704 -28.34 -15.47 -17.86
N LEU A 705 -27.86 -16.48 -18.59
CA LEU A 705 -26.43 -16.76 -18.67
C LEU A 705 -25.84 -16.03 -19.87
N GLY A 706 -24.95 -15.06 -19.61
CA GLY A 706 -24.16 -14.42 -20.65
C GLY A 706 -22.98 -15.30 -20.98
N SER A 707 -22.71 -15.50 -22.27
CA SER A 707 -21.54 -16.22 -22.77
C SER A 707 -20.78 -15.32 -23.74
N GLU A 708 -19.50 -15.15 -23.51
CA GLU A 708 -18.60 -14.42 -24.37
C GLU A 708 -17.51 -15.38 -24.85
N ILE A 709 -17.32 -15.46 -26.16
CA ILE A 709 -16.36 -16.34 -26.82
C ILE A 709 -15.48 -15.45 -27.69
N SER A 710 -14.19 -15.43 -27.39
CA SER A 710 -13.17 -14.72 -28.14
C SER A 710 -12.15 -15.71 -28.67
N PHE A 711 -11.90 -15.68 -29.97
CA PHE A 711 -10.88 -16.47 -30.62
C PHE A 711 -9.98 -15.55 -31.43
N ILE A 712 -8.71 -15.49 -31.06
CA ILE A 712 -7.73 -14.57 -31.64
C ILE A 712 -6.55 -15.38 -32.14
N VAL A 713 -6.19 -15.20 -33.41
CA VAL A 713 -4.97 -15.75 -33.99
C VAL A 713 -3.98 -14.60 -34.17
N GLN A 714 -2.89 -14.63 -33.44
CA GLN A 714 -1.86 -13.60 -33.44
C GLN A 714 -0.59 -14.13 -34.11
N TRP A 715 -0.11 -13.39 -35.11
CA TRP A 715 1.25 -13.60 -35.64
C TRP A 715 2.27 -12.98 -34.69
N LEU A 716 3.26 -13.77 -34.31
CA LEU A 716 4.46 -13.32 -33.63
C LEU A 716 5.52 -13.06 -34.70
N PRO A 717 5.76 -11.80 -35.13
CA PRO A 717 6.84 -11.51 -36.04
C PRO A 717 8.15 -12.00 -35.42
N ILE A 718 8.95 -12.73 -36.20
CA ILE A 718 10.32 -13.10 -35.86
C ILE A 718 10.99 -11.85 -35.29
N SER A 719 11.48 -11.92 -34.05
CA SER A 719 12.40 -10.90 -33.55
C SER A 719 13.57 -10.85 -34.53
N GLU A 720 13.68 -9.76 -35.29
CA GLU A 720 14.68 -9.58 -36.35
C GLU A 720 15.99 -10.27 -35.96
N ILE A 721 16.43 -11.22 -36.79
CA ILE A 721 17.80 -11.70 -36.71
C ILE A 721 18.64 -10.47 -37.06
N LYS A 722 19.14 -9.77 -36.04
CA LYS A 722 20.13 -8.71 -36.21
C LYS A 722 21.42 -9.37 -36.64
N THR A 723 21.55 -9.54 -37.95
CA THR A 723 22.77 -10.03 -38.57
C THR A 723 23.77 -8.89 -38.61
N ASP A 724 24.80 -8.95 -37.76
CA ASP A 724 25.88 -7.96 -37.76
C ASP A 724 26.88 -8.33 -38.86
N MET A 725 26.78 -7.63 -40.00
CA MET A 725 27.74 -7.78 -41.09
C MET A 725 28.90 -6.80 -40.91
N SER A 726 30.09 -7.33 -40.65
CA SER A 726 31.33 -6.54 -40.60
C SER A 726 32.27 -6.94 -41.73
N TYR A 727 32.73 -5.95 -42.49
CA TYR A 727 33.70 -6.14 -43.57
C TYR A 727 35.12 -6.07 -43.01
N SER A 728 35.84 -7.18 -43.04
CA SER A 728 37.23 -7.23 -42.58
C SER A 728 38.16 -6.89 -43.74
N LYS A 729 38.65 -5.64 -43.75
CA LYS A 729 39.56 -5.12 -44.80
C LYS A 729 40.87 -5.91 -44.91
N GLN A 730 41.24 -6.66 -43.87
CA GLN A 730 42.48 -7.44 -43.82
C GLN A 730 42.38 -8.78 -44.58
N ASN A 731 41.16 -9.32 -44.72
CA ASN A 731 40.90 -10.61 -45.36
C ASN A 731 40.00 -10.49 -46.61
N ASP A 732 39.71 -9.26 -47.05
CA ASP A 732 38.87 -8.90 -48.18
C ASP A 732 37.59 -9.74 -48.32
N ARG A 733 36.90 -9.96 -47.20
CA ARG A 733 35.67 -10.74 -47.14
C ARG A 733 34.72 -10.21 -46.09
N TRP A 734 33.43 -10.40 -46.37
CA TRP A 734 32.34 -10.14 -45.44
C TRP A 734 32.28 -11.24 -44.38
N ILE A 735 32.22 -10.85 -43.11
CA ILE A 735 31.99 -11.78 -42.00
C ILE A 735 30.60 -11.49 -41.45
N VAL A 736 29.76 -12.53 -41.49
CA VAL A 736 28.37 -12.52 -41.01
C VAL A 736 28.35 -13.20 -39.65
N LYS A 737 27.82 -12.55 -38.61
CA LYS A 737 27.58 -13.14 -37.27
C LYS A 737 26.10 -13.21 -36.95
#